data_AF-A6GST0-F1
#
_entry.id   AF-A6GST0-F1
#
_cell.length_a   1.000
_cell.length_b   1.000
_cell.length_c   1.000
_cell.angle_alpha   90.00
_cell.angle_beta   90.00
_cell.angle_gamma   90.00
#
_symmetry.space_group_name_H-M   'P 1'
#
loop_
_entity.id
_entity.type
_entity.pdbx_description
1 polymer ?
#
loop_
_entity_poly.entity_id
_entity_poly.type
_entity_poly.pdbx_seq_one_letter_code
_entity_poly.pdbx_strand_id
1 'polypeptide(L)'
;MFKLNKLSAVIAIGLGAALPVQAGLLDDLIGAKFNPISTEKGVAAEGQKGSFSSPFEEPFVYERSGDNDNNPDATPIPAPEKCMGIGENGKLRCKPAAGTISLLPNGDFLYFNALEGTEDFEFSILVDFGQKAINDQTRRMIIPKDATSATNWIRPLEVDSGANPDGYEITELLPGLGLTNKETNSSDGALFCADVAMLADGSIMAVGGTAYYSEPGSNLIGYGLTELEGLKTSRVYNPNTNRWMQGNDMNFGRWYPALITLPDSKMFVASGVTKLLKPVYPQAPEQSGRNVPQTETFDPATGKWTVNPQTAQRSLPLYPRLHLLPNGHVYYNAGGQAFNPFGQSYDQAVWNISATYNPKNQNWSDLAYAGFPLKFSDAGLESLTQVLNPLTATNAAVGALTKTLTDVVIKSPQALQKLLSVVTTGNPEQLLQKVVGAGMRGSTFSIMMPLRPNSQGLYKEASFLTAGGVLPLVGLASPGGYIAVGSSRIDTVKTDGDNIIDYQSEVTGSLNETRWYGSGVLMPDDSVIVFNGADRDGVVAPGIEFPRKTAERFDPATKKWTQMAVANKPRTYHNTALLMQDGRVLVGGHAPISTLYLKNINLAAFGFAPNDGRDPSFEIYTPPYVNNPNRPNLIGFAGGNSTPAGNGKTMLREFRKGQQVTLEMAPGTDMGKIDSVSLVRHTVTTHLTDADQRTVVIPKNQLTVTGQSVRFTIPDQAAVVPQGAYMTFVRAKQADGSLLPSKSVSFMLKHGNGQE
;
A
#
# COMPACT_ATOMS: atom_id res chain seq x y z
N MET A 1 44.39 3.12 19.59
CA MET A 1 44.64 2.44 18.30
C MET A 1 44.15 0.97 18.29
N PHE A 2 42.99 0.65 18.89
CA PHE A 2 42.39 -0.69 18.80
C PHE A 2 40.86 -0.56 18.70
N LYS A 3 40.36 -0.15 17.53
CA LYS A 3 38.95 -0.23 17.12
C LYS A 3 38.94 -0.25 15.59
N LEU A 4 38.65 -1.40 14.97
CA LEU A 4 38.01 -1.51 13.64
C LEU A 4 37.74 -2.97 13.18
N ASN A 5 38.32 -4.02 13.79
CA ASN A 5 38.28 -5.39 13.23
C ASN A 5 37.10 -6.31 13.67
N LYS A 6 36.00 -5.80 14.22
CA LYS A 6 34.84 -6.66 14.60
C LYS A 6 33.55 -6.43 13.80
N LEU A 7 33.54 -5.49 12.86
CA LEU A 7 32.37 -5.24 12.00
C LEU A 7 32.19 -6.30 10.91
N SER A 8 33.25 -7.05 10.55
CA SER A 8 33.23 -8.03 9.45
C SER A 8 32.69 -9.41 9.83
N ALA A 9 32.59 -9.75 11.12
CA ALA A 9 32.28 -11.12 11.55
C ALA A 9 30.78 -11.42 11.70
N VAL A 10 29.93 -10.41 11.93
CA VAL A 10 28.47 -10.62 12.08
C VAL A 10 27.74 -10.50 10.74
N ILE A 11 28.35 -9.87 9.73
CA ILE A 11 27.80 -9.73 8.37
C ILE A 11 28.07 -11.00 7.52
N ALA A 12 28.98 -11.89 7.95
CA ALA A 12 29.48 -13.00 7.15
C ALA A 12 28.61 -14.29 7.15
N ILE A 13 27.47 -14.34 7.87
CA ILE A 13 26.64 -15.56 7.92
C ILE A 13 25.62 -15.66 6.76
N GLY A 14 25.49 -14.64 5.90
CA GLY A 14 24.49 -14.65 4.81
C GLY A 14 24.97 -14.55 3.37
N LEU A 15 26.28 -14.41 3.10
CA LEU A 15 26.78 -14.06 1.75
C LEU A 15 27.91 -14.98 1.30
N GLY A 16 27.54 -16.14 0.76
CA GLY A 16 28.45 -16.99 -0.01
C GLY A 16 28.69 -16.45 -1.41
N ALA A 17 29.44 -15.34 -1.54
CA ALA A 17 30.28 -14.96 -2.68
C ALA A 17 30.75 -13.50 -2.53
N ALA A 18 32.02 -13.30 -2.21
CA ALA A 18 32.63 -11.97 -2.22
C ALA A 18 33.00 -11.57 -3.66
N LEU A 19 32.29 -10.60 -4.23
CA LEU A 19 32.75 -9.85 -5.40
C LEU A 19 33.37 -8.52 -4.91
N PRO A 20 34.58 -8.15 -5.36
CA PRO A 20 35.19 -6.88 -4.97
C PRO A 20 34.54 -5.74 -5.75
N VAL A 21 33.71 -4.93 -5.08
CA VAL A 21 33.16 -3.69 -5.65
C VAL A 21 33.95 -2.49 -5.10
N GLN A 22 34.38 -1.59 -5.98
CA GLN A 22 35.08 -0.35 -5.60
C GLN A 22 34.18 0.55 -4.73
N ALA A 23 34.73 1.05 -3.61
CA ALA A 23 34.00 1.81 -2.59
C ALA A 23 33.25 3.05 -3.10
N GLY A 24 33.74 3.73 -4.16
CA GLY A 24 33.06 4.89 -4.74
C GLY A 24 31.75 4.57 -5.47
N LEU A 25 31.62 3.35 -6.02
CA LEU A 25 30.42 2.94 -6.77
C LEU A 25 29.21 2.68 -5.87
N LEU A 26 29.46 2.30 -4.61
CA LEU A 26 28.40 2.00 -3.62
C LEU A 26 27.75 3.28 -3.08
N ASP A 27 28.56 4.32 -2.83
CA ASP A 27 28.08 5.61 -2.30
C ASP A 27 27.15 6.32 -3.29
N ASP A 28 27.42 6.22 -4.59
CA ASP A 28 26.56 6.77 -5.65
C ASP A 28 25.27 5.94 -5.87
N LEU A 29 25.32 4.61 -5.68
CA LEU A 29 24.16 3.71 -5.79
C LEU A 29 23.15 3.87 -4.64
N ILE A 30 23.63 4.24 -3.45
CA ILE A 30 22.80 4.44 -2.25
C ILE A 30 22.13 5.83 -2.27
N GLY A 31 22.61 6.77 -3.09
CA GLY A 31 21.99 8.08 -3.33
C GLY A 31 21.94 9.01 -2.12
N ALA A 32 22.41 8.58 -0.96
CA ALA A 32 22.56 9.35 0.25
C ALA A 32 23.85 8.90 0.94
N LYS A 33 24.69 9.85 1.38
CA LYS A 33 25.76 9.55 2.33
C LYS A 33 25.14 8.76 3.49
N PHE A 34 25.74 7.64 3.89
CA PHE A 34 25.42 6.94 5.14
C PHE A 34 25.69 7.92 6.30
N ASN A 35 24.77 8.84 6.53
CA ASN A 35 24.89 9.91 7.51
C ASN A 35 23.77 9.66 8.52
N PRO A 36 24.09 9.26 9.77
CA PRO A 36 23.09 9.07 10.82
C PRO A 36 22.28 10.34 11.11
N ILE A 37 22.72 11.50 10.61
CA ILE A 37 22.12 12.82 10.78
C ILE A 37 22.36 13.59 9.46
N SER A 38 21.32 13.98 8.73
CA SER A 38 21.47 14.78 7.52
C SER A 38 21.68 16.25 7.88
N THR A 39 22.85 16.80 7.53
CA THR A 39 23.09 18.25 7.52
C THR A 39 23.14 18.73 6.08
N GLU A 40 22.17 19.58 5.76
CA GLU A 40 22.13 20.58 4.67
C GLU A 40 22.14 20.08 3.21
N LYS A 41 20.92 19.94 2.64
CA LYS A 41 20.59 20.47 1.30
C LYS A 41 19.14 20.98 1.29
N GLY A 42 18.95 22.23 0.84
CA GLY A 42 17.64 22.80 0.48
C GLY A 42 16.60 22.82 1.61
N VAL A 43 16.88 23.56 2.69
CA VAL A 43 15.96 23.68 3.82
C VAL A 43 14.87 24.69 3.45
N ALA A 44 13.62 24.24 3.27
CA ALA A 44 12.48 25.15 3.19
C ALA A 44 12.41 26.00 4.48
N ALA A 45 11.98 27.26 4.40
CA ALA A 45 11.80 28.08 5.59
C ALA A 45 10.83 27.40 6.58
N GLU A 46 10.99 27.60 7.88
CA GLU A 46 10.28 26.84 8.93
C GLU A 46 8.74 26.86 8.76
N GLY A 47 8.16 28.00 8.34
CA GLY A 47 6.72 28.12 8.03
C GLY A 47 6.25 27.45 6.72
N GLN A 48 7.17 27.02 5.85
CA GLN A 48 6.88 26.36 4.57
C GLN A 48 6.95 24.81 4.66
N LYS A 49 7.28 24.27 5.84
CA LYS A 49 7.45 22.83 6.07
C LYS A 49 6.21 22.13 6.62
N GLY A 50 5.17 22.88 7.00
CA GLY A 50 4.03 22.34 7.75
C GLY A 50 4.39 22.01 9.20
N SER A 51 3.48 21.33 9.90
CA SER A 51 3.67 20.96 11.32
C SER A 51 2.91 19.69 11.68
N PHE A 52 3.42 18.93 12.64
CA PHE A 52 2.70 17.81 13.27
C PHE A 52 1.97 18.26 14.53
N SER A 53 0.78 17.72 14.79
CA SER A 53 0.13 17.81 16.10
C SER A 53 0.95 17.05 17.15
N SER A 54 0.62 17.27 18.44
CA SER A 54 1.02 16.30 19.47
C SER A 54 0.43 14.91 19.14
N PRO A 55 1.15 13.81 19.44
CA PRO A 55 0.59 12.47 19.31
C PRO A 55 -0.66 12.27 20.16
N PHE A 56 -1.62 11.51 19.66
CA PHE A 56 -2.85 11.13 20.36
C PHE A 56 -3.20 9.67 20.08
N GLU A 57 -3.91 9.02 20.99
CA GLU A 57 -4.28 7.60 20.90
C GLU A 57 -5.59 7.35 21.65
N GLU A 58 -6.17 6.16 21.47
CA GLU A 58 -7.33 5.72 22.26
C GLU A 58 -6.98 5.81 23.77
N PRO A 59 -7.81 6.42 24.62
CA PRO A 59 -7.48 6.60 26.04
C PRO A 59 -7.77 5.35 26.90
N PHE A 60 -8.32 4.29 26.30
CA PHE A 60 -8.80 3.11 27.01
C PHE A 60 -8.21 1.81 26.44
N VAL A 61 -8.11 0.81 27.32
CA VAL A 61 -8.03 -0.60 26.96
C VAL A 61 -9.30 -1.30 27.45
N TYR A 62 -9.52 -2.55 27.05
CA TYR A 62 -10.72 -3.31 27.41
C TYR A 62 -10.32 -4.66 27.97
N GLU A 63 -11.21 -5.22 28.78
CA GLU A 63 -11.03 -6.57 29.32
C GLU A 63 -10.87 -7.60 28.21
N ARG A 64 -9.93 -8.52 28.40
CA ARG A 64 -9.68 -9.63 27.49
C ARG A 64 -10.11 -10.91 28.19
N SER A 65 -11.33 -11.38 27.89
CA SER A 65 -11.84 -12.65 28.40
C SER A 65 -12.44 -13.48 27.27
N GLY A 66 -12.38 -14.81 27.39
CA GLY A 66 -12.78 -15.74 26.32
C GLY A 66 -14.18 -15.48 25.76
N ASP A 67 -15.13 -15.11 26.63
CA ASP A 67 -16.52 -14.85 26.24
C ASP A 67 -16.81 -13.37 25.88
N ASN A 68 -15.94 -12.41 26.25
CA ASN A 68 -16.20 -10.97 26.08
C ASN A 68 -15.18 -10.22 25.21
N ASP A 69 -14.13 -10.85 24.66
CA ASP A 69 -13.14 -10.12 23.86
C ASP A 69 -13.76 -9.47 22.61
N ASN A 70 -14.84 -10.06 22.09
CA ASN A 70 -15.64 -9.51 21.01
C ASN A 70 -16.83 -8.65 21.45
N ASN A 71 -16.97 -8.33 22.74
CA ASN A 71 -18.09 -7.54 23.26
C ASN A 71 -17.89 -6.04 22.96
N PRO A 72 -18.73 -5.40 22.12
CA PRO A 72 -18.63 -3.98 21.79
C PRO A 72 -18.88 -3.06 22.99
N ASP A 73 -19.66 -3.53 23.96
CA ASP A 73 -20.09 -2.79 25.15
C ASP A 73 -19.19 -3.09 26.37
N ALA A 74 -18.04 -3.74 26.18
CA ALA A 74 -17.14 -4.01 27.29
C ALA A 74 -16.70 -2.71 27.98
N THR A 75 -16.60 -2.75 29.30
CA THR A 75 -16.30 -1.56 30.10
C THR A 75 -14.89 -1.03 29.77
N PRO A 76 -14.76 0.26 29.41
CA PRO A 76 -13.45 0.86 29.11
C PRO A 76 -12.62 1.02 30.39
N ILE A 77 -11.34 0.69 30.30
CA ILE A 77 -10.36 0.82 31.37
C ILE A 77 -9.37 1.94 30.98
N PRO A 78 -9.31 3.07 31.69
CA PRO A 78 -8.37 4.15 31.40
C PRO A 78 -6.92 3.65 31.38
N ALA A 79 -6.20 3.89 30.30
CA ALA A 79 -4.83 3.42 30.11
C ALA A 79 -3.94 4.54 29.57
N PRO A 80 -3.01 5.08 30.37
CA PRO A 80 -2.05 6.08 29.89
C PRO A 80 -0.95 5.47 29.02
N GLU A 81 -0.75 4.16 29.09
CA GLU A 81 0.23 3.40 28.31
C GLU A 81 -0.45 2.62 27.16
N LYS A 82 0.35 2.22 26.17
CA LYS A 82 -0.10 1.44 25.00
C LYS A 82 -0.72 0.08 25.38
N CYS A 83 -0.25 -0.51 26.48
CA CYS A 83 -0.74 -1.76 27.05
C CYS A 83 -0.79 -1.62 28.57
N MET A 84 -1.79 -2.21 29.23
CA MET A 84 -1.89 -2.13 30.68
C MET A 84 -2.56 -3.37 31.30
N GLY A 85 -1.82 -4.06 32.15
CA GLY A 85 -2.29 -5.23 32.88
C GLY A 85 -2.60 -6.44 31.99
N ILE A 86 -2.89 -7.57 32.64
CA ILE A 86 -3.19 -8.85 32.00
C ILE A 86 -4.68 -9.14 32.15
N GLY A 87 -5.34 -9.51 31.05
CA GLY A 87 -6.73 -9.95 30.97
C GLY A 87 -7.00 -11.27 31.67
N GLU A 88 -8.28 -11.60 31.86
CA GLU A 88 -8.71 -12.91 32.36
C GLU A 88 -8.22 -14.07 31.48
N ASN A 89 -8.06 -13.85 30.17
CA ASN A 89 -7.50 -14.82 29.23
C ASN A 89 -5.96 -14.93 29.28
N GLY A 90 -5.29 -14.21 30.19
CA GLY A 90 -3.83 -14.24 30.33
C GLY A 90 -3.07 -13.41 29.29
N LYS A 91 -3.75 -12.57 28.48
CA LYS A 91 -3.12 -11.69 27.48
C LYS A 91 -3.03 -10.24 27.95
N LEU A 92 -2.05 -9.49 27.48
CA LEU A 92 -1.95 -8.06 27.73
C LEU A 92 -3.13 -7.30 27.10
N ARG A 93 -3.70 -6.36 27.85
CA ARG A 93 -4.72 -5.45 27.31
C ARG A 93 -4.01 -4.32 26.56
N CYS A 94 -4.02 -4.36 25.23
CA CYS A 94 -3.32 -3.38 24.38
C CYS A 94 -4.28 -2.63 23.43
N LYS A 95 -3.94 -1.37 23.12
CA LYS A 95 -4.67 -0.48 22.19
C LYS A 95 -4.32 -0.78 20.73
N PRO A 96 -5.27 -0.96 19.79
CA PRO A 96 -4.98 -1.27 18.38
C PRO A 96 -4.10 -0.21 17.71
N ALA A 97 -3.10 -0.63 16.92
CA ALA A 97 -2.25 0.27 16.14
C ALA A 97 -2.64 0.24 14.67
N ALA A 98 -2.91 1.38 14.04
CA ALA A 98 -3.47 1.44 12.69
C ALA A 98 -2.51 0.97 11.57
N GLY A 99 -2.28 -0.33 11.45
CA GLY A 99 -1.57 -0.95 10.32
C GLY A 99 -2.41 -0.96 9.04
N THR A 100 -3.73 -0.82 9.21
CA THR A 100 -4.69 -0.55 8.13
C THR A 100 -5.63 0.57 8.56
N ILE A 101 -5.96 1.49 7.65
CA ILE A 101 -6.90 2.58 7.90
C ILE A 101 -7.73 2.92 6.65
N SER A 102 -8.99 3.28 6.85
CA SER A 102 -9.94 3.68 5.81
C SER A 102 -10.66 4.97 6.18
N LEU A 103 -10.79 5.89 5.22
CA LEU A 103 -11.67 7.06 5.33
C LEU A 103 -13.11 6.68 4.93
N LEU A 104 -14.01 6.64 5.91
CA LEU A 104 -15.40 6.28 5.70
C LEU A 104 -16.18 7.41 5.00
N PRO A 105 -17.29 7.10 4.30
CA PRO A 105 -18.10 8.11 3.62
C PRO A 105 -18.58 9.25 4.52
N ASN A 106 -18.84 8.97 5.80
CA ASN A 106 -19.28 9.97 6.78
C ASN A 106 -18.13 10.84 7.35
N GLY A 107 -16.88 10.64 6.93
CA GLY A 107 -15.71 11.38 7.40
C GLY A 107 -14.99 10.78 8.61
N ASP A 108 -15.53 9.70 9.18
CA ASP A 108 -14.86 8.94 10.24
C ASP A 108 -13.79 8.00 9.67
N PHE A 109 -13.01 7.37 10.55
CA PHE A 109 -11.94 6.46 10.16
C PHE A 109 -12.19 5.06 10.74
N LEU A 110 -12.11 4.02 9.91
CA LEU A 110 -12.01 2.63 10.38
C LEU A 110 -10.55 2.23 10.39
N TYR A 111 -10.05 1.65 11.48
CA TYR A 111 -8.68 1.14 11.54
C TYR A 111 -8.60 -0.13 12.37
N PHE A 112 -7.53 -0.90 12.18
CA PHE A 112 -7.27 -2.11 12.95
C PHE A 112 -5.78 -2.41 13.06
N ASN A 113 -5.48 -3.29 14.02
CA ASN A 113 -4.11 -3.68 14.34
C ASN A 113 -3.43 -4.46 13.22
N ALA A 114 -2.11 -4.40 13.16
CA ALA A 114 -1.32 -5.35 12.39
C ALA A 114 -0.45 -6.12 13.39
N LEU A 115 -0.77 -7.40 13.62
CA LEU A 115 -0.14 -8.31 14.60
C LEU A 115 -0.64 -8.13 16.04
N GLU A 116 -1.88 -8.50 16.33
CA GLU A 116 -2.41 -8.43 17.69
C GLU A 116 -1.90 -9.58 18.59
N GLY A 117 -1.51 -9.25 19.83
CA GLY A 117 -1.04 -10.23 20.82
C GLY A 117 0.49 -10.46 20.84
N THR A 118 1.24 -9.82 19.95
CA THR A 118 2.72 -9.98 19.90
C THR A 118 3.46 -9.42 21.11
N GLU A 119 2.76 -8.64 21.92
CA GLU A 119 3.28 -8.09 23.18
C GLU A 119 3.44 -9.18 24.25
N ASP A 120 2.72 -10.30 24.10
CA ASP A 120 2.72 -11.43 25.02
C ASP A 120 3.77 -12.51 24.68
N PHE A 121 4.67 -12.26 23.70
CA PHE A 121 5.74 -13.18 23.36
C PHE A 121 6.79 -13.30 24.47
N GLU A 122 7.24 -14.52 24.73
CA GLU A 122 8.21 -14.83 25.78
C GLU A 122 9.60 -15.11 25.18
N PHE A 123 9.65 -15.74 24.02
CA PHE A 123 10.86 -16.19 23.34
C PHE A 123 10.97 -15.61 21.94
N SER A 124 10.03 -15.92 21.05
CA SER A 124 10.11 -15.55 19.63
C SER A 124 8.77 -15.72 18.93
N ILE A 125 8.55 -14.98 17.84
CA ILE A 125 7.39 -15.16 16.96
C ILE A 125 7.39 -16.54 16.25
N LEU A 126 8.53 -17.23 16.18
CA LEU A 126 8.56 -18.57 15.57
C LEU A 126 7.99 -19.63 16.50
N VAL A 127 8.13 -19.42 17.81
CA VAL A 127 7.69 -20.32 18.86
C VAL A 127 6.34 -19.89 19.40
N ASP A 128 6.14 -18.63 19.78
CA ASP A 128 4.99 -18.24 20.60
C ASP A 128 3.77 -17.80 19.79
N PHE A 129 3.91 -17.58 18.48
CA PHE A 129 2.91 -16.80 17.75
C PHE A 129 1.56 -17.50 17.65
N GLY A 130 1.54 -18.83 17.48
CA GLY A 130 0.33 -19.67 17.54
C GLY A 130 -0.52 -19.44 18.77
N GLN A 131 0.13 -19.46 19.92
CA GLN A 131 -0.54 -19.38 21.22
C GLN A 131 -0.82 -17.95 21.66
N LYS A 132 -0.06 -16.96 21.17
CA LYS A 132 -0.11 -15.57 21.66
C LYS A 132 -0.85 -14.61 20.73
N ALA A 133 -0.87 -14.86 19.42
CA ALA A 133 -1.63 -14.06 18.48
C ALA A 133 -3.12 -14.13 18.76
N ILE A 134 -3.81 -13.01 18.58
CA ILE A 134 -5.27 -12.93 18.66
C ILE A 134 -5.84 -12.25 17.42
N ASN A 135 -7.14 -12.42 17.19
CA ASN A 135 -7.82 -11.76 16.07
C ASN A 135 -7.73 -10.23 16.20
N ASP A 136 -7.47 -9.55 15.07
CA ASP A 136 -7.33 -8.09 15.09
C ASP A 136 -8.64 -7.40 15.47
N GLN A 137 -8.54 -6.50 16.44
CA GLN A 137 -9.64 -5.65 16.82
C GLN A 137 -9.69 -4.38 15.97
N THR A 138 -10.92 -4.06 15.57
CA THR A 138 -11.23 -2.88 14.77
C THR A 138 -11.77 -1.74 15.64
N ARG A 139 -11.54 -0.51 15.20
CA ARG A 139 -12.05 0.71 15.84
C ARG A 139 -12.54 1.68 14.78
N ARG A 140 -13.65 2.36 15.08
CA ARG A 140 -14.09 3.55 14.37
C ARG A 140 -13.67 4.79 15.16
N MET A 141 -12.83 5.63 14.56
CA MET A 141 -12.31 6.86 15.15
C MET A 141 -13.01 8.08 14.54
N ILE A 142 -13.39 9.02 15.41
CA ILE A 142 -14.02 10.28 15.02
C ILE A 142 -13.05 11.44 15.30
N ILE A 143 -12.68 12.16 14.24
CA ILE A 143 -11.89 13.39 14.33
C ILE A 143 -12.76 14.53 13.81
N PRO A 144 -13.21 15.45 14.67
CA PRO A 144 -13.95 16.62 14.21
C PRO A 144 -13.12 17.45 13.23
N LYS A 145 -13.81 18.12 12.32
CA LYS A 145 -13.17 19.02 11.35
C LYS A 145 -12.32 20.05 12.09
N ASP A 146 -11.10 20.28 11.59
CA ASP A 146 -10.10 21.20 12.16
C ASP A 146 -9.52 20.79 13.54
N ALA A 147 -9.99 19.71 14.16
CA ALA A 147 -9.43 19.23 15.42
C ALA A 147 -8.03 18.66 15.21
N THR A 148 -7.19 18.74 16.24
CA THR A 148 -5.81 18.21 16.22
C THR A 148 -5.68 16.82 16.85
N SER A 149 -6.80 16.24 17.29
CA SER A 149 -6.89 14.89 17.87
C SER A 149 -8.30 14.33 17.67
N ALA A 150 -8.43 13.00 17.78
CA ALA A 150 -9.74 12.36 17.87
C ALA A 150 -10.47 12.72 19.17
N THR A 151 -11.80 12.71 19.10
CA THR A 151 -12.69 12.93 20.25
C THR A 151 -13.41 11.67 20.69
N ASN A 152 -13.46 10.63 19.85
CA ASN A 152 -14.16 9.41 20.18
C ASN A 152 -13.58 8.19 19.44
N TRP A 153 -13.62 7.04 20.12
CA TRP A 153 -13.31 5.72 19.58
C TRP A 153 -14.50 4.81 19.86
N ILE A 154 -15.00 4.16 18.82
CA ILE A 154 -16.18 3.30 18.88
C ILE A 154 -15.74 1.90 18.48
N ARG A 155 -16.10 0.90 19.30
CA ARG A 155 -15.97 -0.51 18.96
C ARG A 155 -17.10 -0.93 18.01
N PRO A 156 -16.80 -1.54 16.85
CA PRO A 156 -17.82 -2.18 16.01
C PRO A 156 -18.52 -3.31 16.75
N LEU A 157 -19.76 -3.65 16.36
CA LEU A 157 -20.55 -4.70 17.00
C LEU A 157 -19.81 -6.06 17.00
N GLU A 158 -19.15 -6.37 15.89
CA GLU A 158 -18.14 -7.43 15.78
C GLU A 158 -16.76 -6.77 15.85
N VAL A 159 -16.21 -6.67 17.05
CA VAL A 159 -14.94 -5.99 17.34
C VAL A 159 -13.79 -6.62 16.59
N ASP A 160 -13.73 -7.95 16.58
CA ASP A 160 -12.74 -8.79 15.90
C ASP A 160 -13.01 -8.94 14.39
N SER A 161 -13.92 -8.12 13.84
CA SER A 161 -14.42 -8.18 12.46
C SER A 161 -15.22 -9.43 12.08
N GLY A 162 -15.73 -10.16 13.07
CA GLY A 162 -16.48 -11.39 12.87
C GLY A 162 -15.55 -12.55 12.55
N ALA A 163 -14.38 -12.61 13.18
CA ALA A 163 -13.40 -13.66 12.92
C ALA A 163 -14.02 -15.06 13.13
N ASN A 164 -13.88 -15.89 12.09
CA ASN A 164 -14.13 -17.33 12.08
C ASN A 164 -15.37 -17.85 12.86
N PRO A 165 -16.60 -17.45 12.49
CA PRO A 165 -17.80 -17.87 13.21
C PRO A 165 -18.08 -19.38 13.12
N ASP A 166 -17.56 -20.07 12.10
CA ASP A 166 -17.90 -21.47 11.77
C ASP A 166 -16.71 -22.46 11.85
N GLY A 167 -15.49 -22.00 12.16
CA GLY A 167 -14.28 -22.84 12.15
C GLY A 167 -13.61 -22.97 10.77
N TYR A 168 -12.34 -23.39 10.73
CA TYR A 168 -11.60 -23.67 9.49
C TYR A 168 -11.39 -25.18 9.30
N GLU A 169 -11.33 -25.66 8.05
CA GLU A 169 -11.02 -27.06 7.76
C GLU A 169 -9.62 -27.44 8.24
N ILE A 170 -9.50 -28.61 8.87
CA ILE A 170 -8.21 -29.11 9.30
C ILE A 170 -7.42 -29.56 8.07
N THR A 171 -6.29 -28.90 7.76
CA THR A 171 -5.41 -29.27 6.65
C THR A 171 -4.07 -29.84 7.13
N GLU A 172 -3.52 -30.78 6.37
CA GLU A 172 -2.17 -31.28 6.59
C GLU A 172 -1.15 -30.19 6.15
N LEU A 173 -0.22 -29.84 7.04
CA LEU A 173 0.81 -28.83 6.80
C LEU A 173 1.86 -29.35 5.80
N LEU A 174 2.28 -30.60 5.98
CA LEU A 174 3.21 -31.30 5.10
C LEU A 174 2.66 -32.70 4.80
N PRO A 175 2.36 -33.02 3.52
CA PRO A 175 1.78 -34.31 3.15
C PRO A 175 2.62 -35.50 3.64
N GLY A 176 1.97 -36.42 4.35
CA GLY A 176 2.59 -37.67 4.82
C GLY A 176 3.38 -37.56 6.12
N LEU A 177 3.38 -36.40 6.78
CA LEU A 177 4.03 -36.20 8.09
C LEU A 177 3.05 -36.14 9.25
N GLY A 178 1.73 -36.17 9.00
CA GLY A 178 0.71 -36.15 10.05
C GLY A 178 0.65 -34.84 10.86
N LEU A 179 1.36 -33.80 10.38
CA LEU A 179 1.33 -32.46 10.93
C LEU A 179 0.08 -31.76 10.41
N THR A 180 -0.83 -31.37 11.30
CA THR A 180 -2.09 -30.71 10.95
C THR A 180 -2.23 -29.37 11.67
N ASN A 181 -3.05 -28.48 11.15
CA ASN A 181 -3.46 -27.22 11.80
C ASN A 181 -4.46 -27.42 12.96
N LYS A 182 -4.53 -28.62 13.58
CA LYS A 182 -5.62 -29.04 14.49
C LYS A 182 -5.54 -28.45 15.92
N GLU A 183 -4.48 -27.76 16.32
CA GLU A 183 -4.21 -27.48 17.74
C GLU A 183 -3.86 -25.99 18.03
N THR A 184 -4.74 -25.31 18.79
CA THR A 184 -4.45 -24.21 19.76
C THR A 184 -4.30 -22.74 19.33
N ASN A 185 -5.14 -22.20 18.43
CA ASN A 185 -5.04 -20.76 18.13
C ASN A 185 -6.07 -19.88 18.81
N SER A 186 -5.57 -18.83 19.47
CA SER A 186 -6.38 -17.67 19.87
C SER A 186 -6.63 -16.66 18.74
N SER A 187 -6.08 -16.93 17.55
CA SER A 187 -6.30 -16.20 16.29
C SER A 187 -6.68 -17.19 15.20
N ASP A 188 -7.94 -17.18 14.80
CA ASP A 188 -8.52 -18.13 13.86
C ASP A 188 -9.12 -17.46 12.61
N GLY A 189 -8.99 -16.13 12.51
CA GLY A 189 -9.40 -15.38 11.34
C GLY A 189 -8.98 -13.92 11.42
N ALA A 190 -7.70 -13.62 11.56
CA ALA A 190 -7.19 -12.26 11.69
C ALA A 190 -7.28 -11.47 10.36
N LEU A 191 -7.66 -10.19 10.44
CA LEU A 191 -7.60 -9.26 9.29
C LEU A 191 -6.18 -8.89 8.89
N PHE A 192 -5.20 -9.19 9.75
CA PHE A 192 -3.80 -8.96 9.49
C PHE A 192 -3.45 -9.54 8.12
N CYS A 193 -2.88 -8.70 7.26
CA CYS A 193 -2.48 -9.01 5.89
C CYS A 193 -3.62 -9.24 4.88
N ALA A 194 -4.86 -8.91 5.24
CA ALA A 194 -5.94 -8.76 4.27
C ALA A 194 -5.71 -7.49 3.42
N ASP A 195 -6.23 -7.47 2.20
CA ASP A 195 -6.38 -6.19 1.49
C ASP A 195 -7.78 -5.63 1.72
N VAL A 196 -7.89 -4.31 1.62
CA VAL A 196 -9.10 -3.55 1.94
C VAL A 196 -9.45 -2.57 0.84
N ALA A 197 -10.73 -2.54 0.45
CA ALA A 197 -11.23 -1.61 -0.55
C ALA A 197 -12.65 -1.13 -0.21
N MET A 198 -13.03 0.03 -0.74
CA MET A 198 -14.37 0.58 -0.56
C MET A 198 -15.29 0.11 -1.70
N LEU A 199 -16.44 -0.45 -1.35
CA LEU A 199 -17.49 -0.83 -2.29
C LEU A 199 -18.29 0.38 -2.78
N ALA A 200 -19.07 0.19 -3.84
CA ALA A 200 -19.87 1.24 -4.47
C ALA A 200 -20.91 1.89 -3.54
N ASP A 201 -21.34 1.21 -2.47
CA ASP A 201 -22.27 1.71 -1.46
C ASP A 201 -21.57 2.45 -0.30
N GLY A 202 -20.23 2.45 -0.28
CA GLY A 202 -19.42 3.08 0.76
C GLY A 202 -19.09 2.17 1.94
N SER A 203 -19.49 0.90 1.90
CA SER A 203 -19.00 -0.13 2.83
C SER A 203 -17.54 -0.50 2.53
N ILE A 204 -16.83 -1.04 3.52
CA ILE A 204 -15.42 -1.43 3.39
C ILE A 204 -15.32 -2.95 3.34
N MET A 205 -14.83 -3.48 2.24
CA MET A 205 -14.57 -4.90 2.06
C MET A 205 -13.13 -5.21 2.43
N ALA A 206 -12.92 -6.25 3.23
CA ALA A 206 -11.62 -6.87 3.50
C ALA A 206 -11.60 -8.28 2.87
N VAL A 207 -10.51 -8.65 2.21
CA VAL A 207 -10.35 -9.97 1.60
C VAL A 207 -9.02 -10.61 2.01
N GLY A 208 -9.08 -11.90 2.29
CA GLY A 208 -7.92 -12.61 2.78
C GLY A 208 -7.64 -12.29 4.24
N GLY A 209 -6.36 -12.29 4.60
CA GLY A 209 -5.90 -12.16 5.98
C GLY A 209 -5.19 -13.42 6.45
N THR A 210 -5.03 -13.57 7.76
CA THR A 210 -4.23 -14.65 8.36
C THR A 210 -5.14 -15.65 9.06
N ALA A 211 -5.11 -16.90 8.60
CA ALA A 211 -5.98 -17.97 9.09
C ALA A 211 -5.43 -18.65 10.34
N TYR A 212 -4.12 -18.93 10.37
CA TYR A 212 -3.51 -19.71 11.43
C TYR A 212 -2.01 -19.41 11.58
N TYR A 213 -1.51 -19.60 12.80
CA TYR A 213 -0.10 -19.61 13.20
C TYR A 213 0.17 -20.98 13.84
N SER A 214 0.69 -21.99 13.14
CA SER A 214 0.84 -23.33 13.75
C SER A 214 2.19 -23.52 14.42
N GLU A 215 2.20 -23.98 15.67
CA GLU A 215 3.30 -24.78 16.21
C GLU A 215 3.00 -26.27 15.93
N PRO A 216 3.61 -26.93 14.92
CA PRO A 216 3.51 -28.38 14.80
C PRO A 216 4.07 -29.05 16.05
N GLY A 217 3.18 -29.51 16.93
CA GLY A 217 3.52 -30.45 17.98
C GLY A 217 3.93 -31.79 17.36
N SER A 218 5.25 -32.01 17.22
CA SER A 218 5.77 -33.37 17.09
C SER A 218 6.52 -33.73 18.37
N ASN A 219 6.26 -34.93 18.89
CA ASN A 219 7.03 -35.54 19.98
C ASN A 219 8.51 -35.77 19.62
N LEU A 220 8.96 -35.39 18.40
CA LEU A 220 10.33 -35.54 17.93
C LEU A 220 11.26 -34.38 18.33
N ILE A 221 10.74 -33.15 18.47
CA ILE A 221 11.57 -31.95 18.67
C ILE A 221 11.08 -30.99 19.76
N GLY A 222 9.90 -31.22 20.36
CA GLY A 222 9.43 -30.45 21.53
C GLY A 222 9.06 -28.98 21.28
N TYR A 223 9.19 -28.50 20.03
CA TYR A 223 8.84 -27.14 19.59
C TYR A 223 8.30 -27.18 18.14
N GLY A 224 7.31 -26.36 17.82
CA GLY A 224 6.76 -26.21 16.47
C GLY A 224 7.37 -25.03 15.68
N LEU A 225 7.32 -25.09 14.34
CA LEU A 225 7.62 -23.99 13.43
C LEU A 225 6.34 -23.25 13.02
N THR A 226 6.22 -21.96 13.37
CA THR A 226 5.11 -21.09 12.94
C THR A 226 4.93 -21.09 11.42
N GLU A 227 3.82 -21.70 10.95
CA GLU A 227 3.35 -21.62 9.56
C GLU A 227 2.17 -20.65 9.44
N LEU A 228 2.19 -19.78 8.42
CA LEU A 228 1.08 -18.86 8.12
C LEU A 228 0.24 -19.37 6.94
N GLU A 229 -1.08 -19.38 7.12
CA GLU A 229 -2.04 -19.68 6.06
C GLU A 229 -2.89 -18.45 5.72
N GLY A 230 -3.11 -18.21 4.42
CA GLY A 230 -3.94 -17.11 3.92
C GLY A 230 -5.43 -17.46 3.93
N LEU A 231 -6.27 -16.54 4.41
CA LEU A 231 -7.72 -16.74 4.48
C LEU A 231 -8.40 -16.70 3.10
N LYS A 232 -9.47 -17.47 2.95
CA LYS A 232 -10.43 -17.33 1.83
C LYS A 232 -11.51 -16.28 2.10
N THR A 233 -11.68 -15.88 3.36
CA THR A 233 -12.83 -15.10 3.79
C THR A 233 -12.86 -13.72 3.15
N SER A 234 -14.07 -13.26 2.83
CA SER A 234 -14.36 -11.86 2.59
C SER A 234 -15.28 -11.31 3.68
N ARG A 235 -15.02 -10.09 4.12
CA ARG A 235 -15.77 -9.45 5.21
C ARG A 235 -16.10 -8.03 4.84
N VAL A 236 -17.28 -7.55 5.23
CA VAL A 236 -17.75 -6.21 4.87
C VAL A 236 -18.13 -5.42 6.11
N TYR A 237 -17.47 -4.29 6.33
CA TYR A 237 -17.83 -3.31 7.33
C TYR A 237 -18.82 -2.30 6.77
N ASN A 238 -20.00 -2.20 7.41
CA ASN A 238 -21.00 -1.20 7.10
C ASN A 238 -20.90 -0.01 8.07
N PRO A 239 -20.48 1.20 7.61
CA PRO A 239 -20.31 2.36 8.48
C PRO A 239 -21.62 2.94 9.04
N ASN A 240 -22.78 2.57 8.47
CA ASN A 240 -24.09 3.04 8.91
C ASN A 240 -24.59 2.26 10.11
N THR A 241 -24.40 0.94 10.10
CA THR A 241 -24.80 0.05 11.20
C THR A 241 -23.67 -0.19 12.19
N ASN A 242 -22.43 0.21 11.86
CA ASN A 242 -21.23 -0.06 12.65
C ASN A 242 -21.01 -1.56 12.88
N ARG A 243 -21.21 -2.37 11.82
CA ARG A 243 -21.14 -3.84 11.86
C ARG A 243 -20.18 -4.38 10.82
N TRP A 244 -19.51 -5.47 11.15
CA TRP A 244 -18.93 -6.37 10.17
C TRP A 244 -19.92 -7.48 9.84
N MET A 245 -19.89 -7.94 8.60
CA MET A 245 -20.68 -9.07 8.13
C MET A 245 -19.77 -9.98 7.30
N GLN A 246 -20.00 -11.29 7.40
CA GLN A 246 -19.36 -12.26 6.52
C GLN A 246 -19.90 -12.10 5.09
N GLY A 247 -18.99 -12.07 4.13
CA GLY A 247 -19.28 -12.25 2.72
C GLY A 247 -19.08 -13.71 2.30
N ASN A 248 -19.25 -13.98 1.01
CA ASN A 248 -18.91 -15.30 0.47
C ASN A 248 -17.39 -15.46 0.34
N ASP A 249 -16.91 -16.68 0.51
CA ASP A 249 -15.49 -16.99 0.42
C ASP A 249 -14.95 -16.91 -1.02
N MET A 250 -13.69 -16.46 -1.13
CA MET A 250 -12.88 -16.67 -2.32
C MET A 250 -12.61 -18.17 -2.53
N ASN A 251 -12.24 -18.56 -3.74
CA ASN A 251 -11.87 -19.93 -4.07
C ASN A 251 -10.46 -20.26 -3.55
N PHE A 252 -9.59 -19.25 -3.43
CA PHE A 252 -8.19 -19.40 -3.00
C PHE A 252 -7.92 -18.59 -1.73
N GLY A 253 -7.17 -19.19 -0.79
CA GLY A 253 -6.71 -18.51 0.41
C GLY A 253 -5.59 -17.52 0.07
N ARG A 254 -5.68 -16.29 0.59
CA ARG A 254 -4.76 -15.19 0.24
C ARG A 254 -4.29 -14.41 1.47
N TRP A 255 -2.98 -14.43 1.69
CA TRP A 255 -2.24 -13.54 2.58
C TRP A 255 -1.46 -12.52 1.74
N TYR A 256 -1.59 -11.22 2.02
CA TYR A 256 -1.11 -10.11 1.18
C TYR A 256 -1.61 -10.09 -0.29
N PRO A 257 -2.92 -10.22 -0.56
CA PRO A 257 -3.47 -9.99 -1.90
C PRO A 257 -3.45 -8.51 -2.29
N ALA A 258 -3.79 -8.18 -3.54
CA ALA A 258 -4.29 -6.84 -3.90
C ALA A 258 -5.71 -6.91 -4.46
N LEU A 259 -6.58 -6.01 -4.01
CA LEU A 259 -7.98 -5.86 -4.35
C LEU A 259 -8.21 -4.50 -5.01
N ILE A 260 -8.85 -4.46 -6.17
CA ILE A 260 -9.11 -3.22 -6.92
C ILE A 260 -10.53 -3.17 -7.49
N THR A 261 -11.15 -2.00 -7.46
CA THR A 261 -12.46 -1.76 -8.06
C THR A 261 -12.34 -1.63 -9.59
N LEU A 262 -13.13 -2.42 -10.34
CA LEU A 262 -13.24 -2.35 -11.80
C LEU A 262 -14.26 -1.27 -12.24
N PRO A 263 -14.30 -0.88 -13.54
CA PRO A 263 -15.22 0.15 -14.02
C PRO A 263 -16.69 -0.16 -13.79
N ASP A 264 -17.06 -1.44 -13.74
CA ASP A 264 -18.41 -1.94 -13.45
C ASP A 264 -18.66 -2.16 -11.94
N SER A 265 -17.75 -1.70 -11.07
CA SER A 265 -17.80 -1.83 -9.61
C SER A 265 -17.64 -3.24 -9.06
N LYS A 266 -17.28 -4.21 -9.90
CA LYS A 266 -16.79 -5.51 -9.42
C LYS A 266 -15.41 -5.37 -8.79
N MET A 267 -15.05 -6.29 -7.92
CA MET A 267 -13.75 -6.28 -7.24
C MET A 267 -12.85 -7.35 -7.84
N PHE A 268 -11.72 -6.95 -8.41
CA PHE A 268 -10.70 -7.87 -8.91
C PHE A 268 -9.64 -8.11 -7.84
N VAL A 269 -9.36 -9.38 -7.53
CA VAL A 269 -8.30 -9.76 -6.60
C VAL A 269 -7.20 -10.54 -7.32
N ALA A 270 -5.95 -10.24 -6.98
CA ALA A 270 -4.79 -10.92 -7.50
C ALA A 270 -3.72 -11.15 -6.43
N SER A 271 -2.85 -12.13 -6.69
CA SER A 271 -1.72 -12.47 -5.83
C SER A 271 -2.12 -12.93 -4.42
N GLY A 272 -1.18 -12.86 -3.49
CA GLY A 272 -1.25 -13.44 -2.17
C GLY A 272 -0.62 -14.83 -2.12
N VAL A 273 -0.45 -15.34 -0.92
CA VAL A 273 -0.02 -16.74 -0.69
C VAL A 273 -1.07 -17.48 0.11
N THR A 274 -1.25 -18.76 -0.21
CA THR A 274 -2.08 -19.65 0.61
C THR A 274 -1.28 -20.17 1.81
N LYS A 275 0.01 -20.45 1.64
CA LYS A 275 0.90 -20.92 2.72
C LYS A 275 2.24 -20.17 2.65
N LEU A 276 2.81 -19.82 3.80
CA LEU A 276 4.09 -19.11 3.87
C LEU A 276 5.27 -20.05 3.60
N LEU A 277 5.32 -21.24 4.20
CA LEU A 277 6.23 -22.30 3.81
C LEU A 277 5.67 -23.00 2.58
N LYS A 278 6.23 -22.64 1.44
CA LYS A 278 5.75 -23.12 0.16
C LYS A 278 6.35 -24.48 -0.17
N PRO A 279 5.56 -25.39 -0.74
CA PRO A 279 6.08 -26.65 -1.25
C PRO A 279 7.20 -26.43 -2.26
N VAL A 280 8.25 -27.22 -2.13
CA VAL A 280 9.30 -27.37 -3.15
C VAL A 280 9.05 -28.68 -3.86
N TYR A 281 8.96 -28.64 -5.18
CA TYR A 281 8.76 -29.79 -6.05
C TYR A 281 10.04 -30.02 -6.85
N PRO A 282 10.95 -30.90 -6.40
CA PRO A 282 12.21 -31.16 -7.12
C PRO A 282 12.02 -31.64 -8.57
N GLN A 283 10.89 -32.30 -8.85
CA GLN A 283 10.52 -32.82 -10.17
C GLN A 283 9.74 -31.82 -11.03
N ALA A 284 9.32 -30.70 -10.44
CA ALA A 284 8.66 -29.59 -11.12
C ALA A 284 9.10 -28.27 -10.46
N PRO A 285 10.40 -27.89 -10.53
CA PRO A 285 10.94 -26.73 -9.82
C PRO A 285 10.19 -25.44 -10.15
N GLU A 286 9.66 -25.33 -11.36
CA GLU A 286 8.87 -24.21 -11.86
C GLU A 286 7.51 -24.04 -11.16
N GLN A 287 7.03 -25.06 -10.44
CA GLN A 287 5.81 -25.01 -9.62
C GLN A 287 6.09 -24.69 -8.15
N SER A 288 7.37 -24.63 -7.77
CA SER A 288 7.79 -24.41 -6.38
C SER A 288 7.69 -22.94 -5.99
N GLY A 289 7.29 -22.67 -4.75
CA GLY A 289 7.44 -21.33 -4.17
C GLY A 289 6.55 -20.22 -4.77
N ARG A 290 5.55 -20.54 -5.60
CA ARG A 290 4.71 -19.56 -6.29
C ARG A 290 3.70 -18.89 -5.35
N ASN A 291 3.41 -17.62 -5.62
CA ASN A 291 2.21 -16.94 -5.12
C ASN A 291 0.98 -17.43 -5.89
N VAL A 292 -0.23 -17.17 -5.42
CA VAL A 292 -1.48 -17.58 -6.09
C VAL A 292 -1.57 -16.87 -7.46
N PRO A 293 -1.37 -17.59 -8.60
CA PRO A 293 -1.42 -16.96 -9.91
C PRO A 293 -2.86 -16.71 -10.38
N GLN A 294 -3.84 -17.44 -9.83
CA GLN A 294 -5.25 -17.28 -10.17
C GLN A 294 -5.76 -15.92 -9.70
N THR A 295 -6.47 -15.24 -10.60
CA THR A 295 -7.21 -14.03 -10.28
C THR A 295 -8.69 -14.37 -10.16
N GLU A 296 -9.38 -13.63 -9.31
CA GLU A 296 -10.82 -13.81 -9.09
C GLU A 296 -11.52 -12.46 -9.16
N THR A 297 -12.81 -12.49 -9.51
CA THR A 297 -13.65 -11.31 -9.55
C THR A 297 -14.86 -11.52 -8.65
N PHE A 298 -15.06 -10.62 -7.70
CA PHE A 298 -16.25 -10.54 -6.86
C PHE A 298 -17.27 -9.61 -7.50
N ASP A 299 -18.52 -10.07 -7.55
CA ASP A 299 -19.67 -9.28 -7.96
C ASP A 299 -20.49 -8.87 -6.74
N PRO A 300 -20.44 -7.60 -6.30
CA PRO A 300 -21.15 -7.14 -5.11
C PRO A 300 -22.68 -7.26 -5.19
N ALA A 301 -23.26 -7.24 -6.39
CA ALA A 301 -24.72 -7.33 -6.56
C ALA A 301 -25.23 -8.76 -6.28
N THR A 302 -24.42 -9.77 -6.58
CA THR A 302 -24.77 -11.18 -6.36
C THR A 302 -24.05 -11.80 -5.15
N GLY A 303 -23.05 -11.11 -4.62
CA GLY A 303 -22.15 -11.64 -3.59
C GLY A 303 -21.22 -12.74 -4.11
N LYS A 304 -21.08 -12.96 -5.42
CA LYS A 304 -20.39 -14.14 -5.96
C LYS A 304 -18.93 -13.88 -6.30
N TRP A 305 -18.04 -14.78 -5.88
CA TRP A 305 -16.67 -14.89 -6.40
C TRP A 305 -16.61 -15.80 -7.62
N THR A 306 -15.94 -15.33 -8.68
CA THR A 306 -15.71 -16.11 -9.91
C THR A 306 -14.21 -16.19 -10.20
N VAL A 307 -13.70 -17.41 -10.37
CA VAL A 307 -12.33 -17.65 -10.85
C VAL A 307 -12.24 -17.22 -12.31
N ASN A 308 -11.31 -16.33 -12.62
CA ASN A 308 -11.08 -15.88 -13.98
C ASN A 308 -10.37 -16.98 -14.80
N PRO A 309 -10.48 -16.97 -16.14
CA PRO A 309 -9.87 -17.98 -17.00
C PRO A 309 -8.34 -18.01 -16.89
N GLN A 310 -7.71 -19.07 -17.41
CA GLN A 310 -6.25 -19.24 -17.36
C GLN A 310 -5.46 -18.06 -17.97
N THR A 311 -6.01 -17.38 -18.98
CA THR A 311 -5.43 -16.17 -19.60
C THR A 311 -5.31 -14.99 -18.63
N ALA A 312 -6.10 -14.98 -17.56
CA ALA A 312 -6.09 -13.96 -16.52
C ALA A 312 -5.10 -14.27 -15.40
N GLN A 313 -4.43 -15.42 -15.44
CA GLN A 313 -3.44 -15.80 -14.43
C GLN A 313 -2.13 -15.04 -14.64
N ARG A 314 -1.54 -14.58 -13.55
CA ARG A 314 -0.22 -13.95 -13.57
C ARG A 314 0.51 -14.15 -12.25
N SER A 315 1.78 -14.49 -12.33
CA SER A 315 2.67 -14.47 -11.17
C SER A 315 2.98 -13.02 -10.80
N LEU A 316 2.61 -12.62 -9.59
CA LEU A 316 2.75 -11.26 -9.07
C LEU A 316 3.39 -11.30 -7.67
N PRO A 317 4.11 -10.25 -7.24
CA PRO A 317 4.57 -10.12 -5.86
C PRO A 317 3.38 -9.99 -4.90
N LEU A 318 3.63 -10.06 -3.60
CA LEU A 318 2.61 -9.80 -2.58
C LEU A 318 2.25 -8.32 -2.56
N TYR A 319 1.00 -7.95 -2.24
CA TYR A 319 0.49 -6.58 -2.40
C TYR A 319 0.99 -5.90 -3.69
N PRO A 320 0.75 -6.50 -4.87
CA PRO A 320 1.18 -5.89 -6.11
C PRO A 320 0.53 -4.51 -6.23
N ARG A 321 1.31 -3.51 -6.66
CA ARG A 321 0.82 -2.15 -6.84
C ARG A 321 -0.01 -2.10 -8.12
N LEU A 322 -1.31 -2.27 -7.94
CA LEU A 322 -2.32 -2.24 -8.99
C LEU A 322 -2.98 -0.87 -9.07
N HIS A 323 -3.32 -0.43 -10.28
CA HIS A 323 -4.04 0.81 -10.52
C HIS A 323 -5.02 0.67 -11.69
N LEU A 324 -6.21 1.27 -11.61
CA LEU A 324 -7.17 1.23 -12.71
C LEU A 324 -6.90 2.38 -13.70
N LEU A 325 -6.63 2.04 -14.97
CA LEU A 325 -6.35 2.98 -16.06
C LEU A 325 -7.63 3.60 -16.64
N PRO A 326 -7.54 4.75 -17.35
CA PRO A 326 -8.71 5.42 -17.93
C PRO A 326 -9.53 4.61 -18.96
N ASN A 327 -8.92 3.59 -19.58
CA ASN A 327 -9.60 2.65 -20.49
C ASN A 327 -10.26 1.46 -19.76
N GLY A 328 -10.06 1.33 -18.44
CA GLY A 328 -10.59 0.24 -17.64
C GLY A 328 -9.66 -0.96 -17.44
N HIS A 329 -8.44 -0.92 -17.97
CA HIS A 329 -7.44 -1.95 -17.69
C HIS A 329 -6.85 -1.79 -16.28
N VAL A 330 -6.45 -2.89 -15.66
CA VAL A 330 -5.72 -2.89 -14.39
C VAL A 330 -4.22 -2.89 -14.70
N TYR A 331 -3.52 -1.81 -14.34
CA TYR A 331 -2.09 -1.65 -14.51
C TYR A 331 -1.34 -2.17 -13.28
N TYR A 332 -0.34 -3.02 -13.52
CA TYR A 332 0.66 -3.42 -12.56
C TYR A 332 1.97 -2.68 -12.86
N ASN A 333 2.43 -1.85 -11.92
CA ASN A 333 3.58 -0.97 -12.14
C ASN A 333 4.95 -1.59 -11.81
N ALA A 334 5.01 -2.92 -11.66
CA ALA A 334 6.20 -3.63 -11.22
C ALA A 334 6.68 -3.25 -9.80
N GLY A 335 5.74 -2.93 -8.92
CA GLY A 335 5.96 -2.78 -7.48
C GLY A 335 5.11 -3.76 -6.67
N GLY A 336 5.56 -4.11 -5.47
CA GLY A 336 4.84 -4.97 -4.53
C GLY A 336 5.80 -5.77 -3.67
N GLN A 337 5.41 -6.11 -2.45
CA GLN A 337 6.23 -6.71 -1.41
C GLN A 337 6.82 -8.08 -1.81
N ALA A 338 8.12 -8.25 -1.59
CA ALA A 338 8.80 -9.53 -1.74
C ALA A 338 9.00 -10.15 -0.34
N PHE A 339 7.93 -10.68 0.25
CA PHE A 339 8.02 -11.51 1.46
C PHE A 339 8.13 -12.97 1.05
N ASN A 340 9.36 -13.42 0.77
CA ASN A 340 9.74 -14.82 0.87
C ASN A 340 11.14 -14.76 1.51
N PRO A 341 11.37 -15.28 2.72
CA PRO A 341 12.63 -15.06 3.47
C PRO A 341 13.90 -15.50 2.72
N PHE A 342 13.76 -16.24 1.61
CA PHE A 342 14.87 -16.75 0.79
C PHE A 342 14.65 -16.67 -0.73
N GLY A 343 13.81 -15.76 -1.26
CA GLY A 343 13.68 -15.63 -2.73
C GLY A 343 13.10 -16.87 -3.42
N GLN A 344 12.11 -17.52 -2.80
CA GLN A 344 11.70 -18.89 -3.17
C GLN A 344 10.83 -19.01 -4.44
N SER A 345 10.34 -17.91 -5.02
CA SER A 345 9.51 -18.04 -6.23
C SER A 345 10.38 -17.99 -7.49
N TYR A 346 10.30 -19.04 -8.30
CA TYR A 346 10.99 -19.13 -9.60
C TYR A 346 10.65 -17.95 -10.53
N ASP A 347 9.45 -17.39 -10.40
CA ASP A 347 8.93 -16.31 -11.24
C ASP A 347 9.33 -14.90 -10.77
N GLN A 348 10.17 -14.76 -9.72
CA GLN A 348 10.55 -13.43 -9.19
C GLN A 348 11.15 -12.53 -10.27
N ALA A 349 11.92 -13.10 -11.20
CA ALA A 349 12.54 -12.38 -12.30
C ALA A 349 11.53 -11.61 -13.17
N VAL A 350 10.29 -12.09 -13.27
CA VAL A 350 9.26 -11.47 -14.13
C VAL A 350 8.45 -10.39 -13.42
N TRP A 351 8.61 -10.20 -12.11
CA TRP A 351 7.84 -9.20 -11.36
C TRP A 351 8.21 -7.74 -11.69
N ASN A 352 9.30 -7.48 -12.42
CA ASN A 352 9.70 -6.12 -12.85
C ASN A 352 9.06 -5.73 -14.17
N ILE A 353 8.32 -6.66 -14.77
CA ILE A 353 7.63 -6.42 -16.01
C ILE A 353 6.30 -5.78 -15.66
N SER A 354 6.25 -4.48 -15.92
CA SER A 354 5.01 -3.72 -15.89
C SER A 354 4.04 -4.28 -16.93
N ALA A 355 2.77 -4.36 -16.58
CA ALA A 355 1.77 -5.05 -17.38
C ALA A 355 0.38 -4.48 -17.16
N THR A 356 -0.53 -4.79 -18.08
CA THR A 356 -1.94 -4.42 -17.99
C THR A 356 -2.82 -5.64 -18.14
N TYR A 357 -3.78 -5.80 -17.25
CA TYR A 357 -4.87 -6.75 -17.37
C TYR A 357 -6.08 -6.06 -18.00
N ASN A 358 -6.59 -6.63 -19.09
CA ASN A 358 -7.83 -6.18 -19.70
C ASN A 358 -9.00 -7.03 -19.19
N PRO A 359 -9.94 -6.46 -18.39
CA PRO A 359 -11.04 -7.22 -17.84
C PRO A 359 -12.06 -7.70 -18.88
N LYS A 360 -12.12 -7.10 -20.08
CA LYS A 360 -13.09 -7.49 -21.12
C LYS A 360 -12.73 -8.81 -21.81
N ASN A 361 -11.44 -9.01 -22.07
CA ASN A 361 -10.94 -10.25 -22.67
C ASN A 361 -10.23 -11.17 -21.65
N GLN A 362 -10.13 -10.71 -20.39
CA GLN A 362 -9.52 -11.41 -19.27
C GLN A 362 -8.09 -11.89 -19.58
N ASN A 363 -7.27 -10.98 -20.12
CA ASN A 363 -5.90 -11.28 -20.52
C ASN A 363 -4.89 -10.21 -20.03
N TRP A 364 -3.66 -10.64 -19.75
CA TRP A 364 -2.54 -9.75 -19.44
C TRP A 364 -1.70 -9.43 -20.68
N SER A 365 -1.20 -8.19 -20.75
CA SER A 365 -0.22 -7.73 -21.74
C SER A 365 0.99 -7.12 -21.04
N ASP A 366 2.19 -7.51 -21.43
CA ASP A 366 3.43 -6.94 -20.88
C ASP A 366 3.80 -5.66 -21.62
N LEU A 367 4.15 -4.62 -20.85
CA LEU A 367 4.49 -3.31 -21.41
C LEU A 367 6.00 -3.12 -21.53
N ALA A 368 6.71 -3.25 -20.41
CA ALA A 368 8.14 -2.97 -20.31
C ALA A 368 8.72 -3.40 -18.95
N TYR A 369 10.05 -3.46 -18.86
CA TYR A 369 10.75 -3.43 -17.58
C TYR A 369 10.62 -2.04 -16.94
N ALA A 370 10.05 -1.97 -15.74
CA ALA A 370 9.91 -0.70 -15.05
C ALA A 370 11.26 -0.04 -14.75
N GLY A 371 11.34 1.28 -14.94
CA GLY A 371 12.57 2.04 -14.81
C GLY A 371 13.52 1.96 -16.02
N PHE A 372 13.20 1.14 -17.03
CA PHE A 372 14.01 0.99 -18.24
C PHE A 372 13.23 1.48 -19.49
N PRO A 373 13.85 2.25 -20.41
CA PRO A 373 13.15 2.87 -21.53
C PRO A 373 12.80 1.91 -22.70
N LEU A 374 12.97 0.60 -22.55
CA LEU A 374 12.67 -0.38 -23.61
C LEU A 374 11.23 -0.88 -23.49
N LYS A 375 10.41 -0.52 -24.48
CA LYS A 375 9.06 -1.07 -24.67
C LYS A 375 9.13 -2.44 -25.31
N PHE A 376 8.25 -3.34 -24.88
CA PHE A 376 8.18 -4.68 -25.47
C PHE A 376 7.46 -4.71 -26.81
N SER A 377 6.54 -3.78 -27.07
CA SER A 377 5.89 -3.60 -28.38
C SER A 377 6.90 -3.37 -29.50
N ASP A 378 7.94 -2.59 -29.22
CA ASP A 378 9.00 -2.25 -30.18
C ASP A 378 9.88 -3.47 -30.51
N ALA A 379 9.80 -4.53 -29.69
CA ALA A 379 10.56 -5.76 -29.81
C ALA A 379 9.67 -7.01 -30.09
N GLY A 380 8.35 -6.85 -30.21
CA GLY A 380 7.41 -7.98 -30.37
C GLY A 380 7.30 -8.91 -29.15
N LEU A 381 7.56 -8.40 -27.94
CA LEU A 381 7.64 -9.17 -26.68
C LEU A 381 6.41 -8.97 -25.76
N GLU A 382 5.27 -8.57 -26.31
CA GLU A 382 4.06 -8.16 -25.57
C GLU A 382 3.40 -9.30 -24.74
N SER A 383 3.81 -10.55 -24.98
CA SER A 383 3.36 -11.75 -24.25
C SER A 383 4.53 -12.48 -23.57
N LEU A 384 5.67 -11.83 -23.34
CA LEU A 384 6.89 -12.46 -22.82
C LEU A 384 6.63 -13.29 -21.56
N THR A 385 5.90 -12.77 -20.59
CA THR A 385 5.59 -13.47 -19.33
C THR A 385 4.57 -14.60 -19.50
N GLN A 386 3.68 -14.52 -20.49
CA GLN A 386 2.74 -15.61 -20.81
C GLN A 386 3.44 -16.76 -21.56
N VAL A 387 4.39 -16.42 -22.44
CA VAL A 387 5.29 -17.38 -23.10
C VAL A 387 6.24 -18.01 -22.09
N LEU A 388 6.60 -17.28 -21.04
CA LEU A 388 7.41 -17.76 -19.92
C LEU A 388 6.63 -18.48 -18.84
N ASN A 389 5.29 -18.45 -18.88
CA ASN A 389 4.48 -19.12 -17.87
C ASN A 389 4.67 -20.62 -18.01
N PRO A 390 5.29 -21.31 -17.03
CA PRO A 390 5.62 -22.73 -17.16
C PRO A 390 4.39 -23.63 -17.34
N LEU A 391 3.18 -23.15 -17.06
CA LEU A 391 1.92 -23.87 -17.29
C LEU A 391 1.49 -23.90 -18.77
N THR A 392 2.09 -23.08 -19.62
CA THR A 392 1.76 -22.94 -21.06
C THR A 392 2.99 -22.93 -21.97
N ALA A 393 4.19 -22.80 -21.42
CA ALA A 393 5.44 -22.73 -22.16
C ALA A 393 5.89 -24.12 -22.65
N THR A 394 6.31 -24.21 -23.91
CA THR A 394 7.02 -25.40 -24.40
C THR A 394 8.49 -25.35 -23.98
N ASN A 395 9.11 -26.50 -23.71
CA ASN A 395 10.54 -26.60 -23.33
C ASN A 395 11.48 -25.86 -24.31
N ALA A 396 11.08 -25.71 -25.57
CA ALA A 396 11.84 -24.98 -26.59
C ALA A 396 11.77 -23.45 -26.43
N ALA A 397 10.63 -22.89 -26.02
CA ALA A 397 10.47 -21.46 -25.77
C ALA A 397 11.26 -21.02 -24.51
N VAL A 398 11.20 -21.84 -23.45
CA VAL A 398 12.02 -21.66 -22.24
C VAL A 398 13.50 -21.81 -22.59
N GLY A 399 13.90 -22.79 -23.40
CA GLY A 399 15.29 -22.98 -23.83
C GLY A 399 15.84 -21.85 -24.71
N ALA A 400 15.03 -21.31 -25.62
CA ALA A 400 15.40 -20.19 -26.48
C ALA A 400 15.55 -18.89 -25.69
N LEU A 401 14.67 -18.64 -24.71
CA LEU A 401 14.80 -17.48 -23.83
C LEU A 401 15.91 -17.66 -22.80
N THR A 402 16.09 -18.86 -22.24
CA THR A 402 17.24 -19.14 -21.37
C THR A 402 18.51 -18.87 -22.16
N LYS A 403 18.63 -19.30 -23.42
CA LYS A 403 19.77 -18.97 -24.27
C LYS A 403 19.92 -17.46 -24.54
N THR A 404 18.82 -16.76 -24.81
CA THR A 404 18.83 -15.30 -25.08
C THR A 404 19.13 -14.46 -23.81
N LEU A 405 18.65 -14.87 -22.64
CA LEU A 405 18.88 -14.20 -21.35
C LEU A 405 20.19 -14.64 -20.68
N THR A 406 20.67 -15.86 -20.90
CA THR A 406 21.97 -16.36 -20.43
C THR A 406 23.13 -15.98 -21.36
N ASP A 407 22.88 -15.66 -22.63
CA ASP A 407 23.88 -15.03 -23.49
C ASP A 407 24.03 -13.53 -23.15
N VAL A 408 23.06 -12.93 -22.44
CA VAL A 408 23.18 -11.62 -21.78
C VAL A 408 23.56 -11.81 -20.30
N VAL A 409 24.58 -12.62 -20.04
CA VAL A 409 25.29 -12.53 -18.76
C VAL A 409 26.27 -11.37 -18.87
N ILE A 410 26.02 -10.31 -18.08
CA ILE A 410 27.02 -9.25 -17.86
C ILE A 410 28.15 -9.89 -17.04
N LYS A 411 29.09 -10.53 -17.73
CA LYS A 411 30.24 -11.22 -17.13
C LYS A 411 31.31 -10.24 -16.62
N SER A 412 31.20 -8.96 -16.96
CA SER A 412 32.13 -7.92 -16.55
C SER A 412 31.56 -6.51 -16.72
N PRO A 413 32.11 -5.49 -16.02
CA PRO A 413 31.79 -4.08 -16.26
C PRO A 413 31.98 -3.64 -17.72
N GLN A 414 32.89 -4.26 -18.47
CA GLN A 414 33.11 -3.97 -19.89
C GLN A 414 32.00 -4.53 -20.80
N ALA A 415 31.37 -5.66 -20.42
CA ALA A 415 30.21 -6.20 -21.14
C ALA A 415 28.97 -5.32 -20.93
N LEU A 416 28.79 -4.77 -19.72
CA LEU A 416 27.79 -3.75 -19.42
C LEU A 416 28.05 -2.48 -20.24
N GLN A 417 29.28 -1.96 -20.26
CA GLN A 417 29.65 -0.81 -21.11
C GLN A 417 29.41 -1.06 -22.61
N LYS A 418 29.61 -2.29 -23.10
CA LYS A 418 29.31 -2.65 -24.50
C LYS A 418 27.81 -2.63 -24.80
N LEU A 419 26.98 -3.22 -23.94
CA LEU A 419 25.52 -3.17 -24.06
C LEU A 419 24.99 -1.72 -23.98
N LEU A 420 25.58 -0.93 -23.09
CA LEU A 420 25.27 0.49 -22.90
C LEU A 420 25.75 1.39 -24.05
N SER A 421 26.84 1.03 -24.74
CA SER A 421 27.34 1.75 -25.92
C SER A 421 26.45 1.60 -27.17
N VAL A 422 25.63 0.54 -27.20
CA VAL A 422 24.65 0.26 -28.28
C VAL A 422 23.32 1.02 -28.05
N VAL A 423 23.04 1.47 -26.82
CA VAL A 423 21.79 2.17 -26.42
C VAL A 423 21.96 3.71 -26.34
N THR A 424 23.08 4.23 -26.87
CA THR A 424 23.44 5.65 -27.17
C THR A 424 24.08 6.53 -26.07
N THR A 425 24.82 7.54 -26.56
CA THR A 425 25.68 8.53 -25.92
C THR A 425 25.05 9.29 -24.74
N GLY A 426 25.62 9.23 -23.54
CA GLY A 426 25.14 9.98 -22.37
C GLY A 426 25.91 9.75 -21.06
N ASN A 427 25.54 10.51 -20.01
CA ASN A 427 26.19 10.54 -18.69
C ASN A 427 26.06 9.17 -17.93
N PRO A 428 27.17 8.53 -17.53
CA PRO A 428 27.18 7.23 -16.83
C PRO A 428 26.41 7.16 -15.49
N GLU A 429 26.29 8.26 -14.75
CA GLU A 429 25.61 8.26 -13.44
C GLU A 429 24.08 8.11 -13.57
N GLN A 430 23.47 8.83 -14.53
CA GLN A 430 22.04 8.66 -14.85
C GLN A 430 21.74 7.28 -15.43
N LEU A 431 22.72 6.66 -16.08
CA LEU A 431 22.62 5.34 -16.67
C LEU A 431 22.61 4.25 -15.60
N LEU A 432 23.47 4.37 -14.59
CA LEU A 432 23.48 3.48 -13.43
C LEU A 432 22.17 3.60 -12.64
N GLN A 433 21.65 4.82 -12.43
CA GLN A 433 20.34 5.02 -11.80
C GLN A 433 19.17 4.43 -12.61
N LYS A 434 19.22 4.47 -13.95
CA LYS A 434 18.23 3.82 -14.83
C LYS A 434 18.30 2.28 -14.75
N VAL A 435 19.50 1.70 -14.67
CA VAL A 435 19.71 0.26 -14.46
C VAL A 435 19.33 -0.17 -13.02
N VAL A 436 19.47 0.75 -12.06
CA VAL A 436 19.13 0.60 -10.63
C VAL A 436 17.65 0.92 -10.34
N GLY A 437 16.90 1.42 -11.32
CA GLY A 437 15.44 1.59 -11.22
C GLY A 437 14.66 0.27 -11.19
N ALA A 438 15.33 -0.84 -11.50
CA ALA A 438 14.80 -2.21 -11.57
C ALA A 438 14.94 -3.00 -10.25
N GLY A 439 15.02 -2.32 -9.10
CA GLY A 439 15.26 -2.91 -7.77
C GLY A 439 14.13 -3.65 -7.11
N MET A 440 14.14 -4.98 -7.22
CA MET A 440 13.11 -5.86 -6.68
C MET A 440 13.25 -6.26 -5.21
N ARG A 441 13.12 -5.37 -4.22
CA ARG A 441 12.46 -5.82 -2.98
C ARG A 441 11.41 -4.80 -2.64
N GLY A 442 10.20 -5.15 -3.04
CA GLY A 442 8.99 -4.42 -2.77
C GLY A 442 8.91 -3.80 -1.40
N SER A 443 8.84 -2.48 -1.40
CA SER A 443 8.44 -1.60 -0.29
C SER A 443 8.36 -0.15 -0.77
N THR A 444 8.26 0.04 -2.08
CA THR A 444 7.93 1.31 -2.70
C THR A 444 6.44 1.55 -2.54
N PHE A 445 6.07 2.79 -2.26
CA PHE A 445 4.72 3.24 -2.53
C PHE A 445 4.59 3.52 -4.03
N SER A 446 3.35 3.55 -4.53
CA SER A 446 3.03 3.92 -5.91
C SER A 446 1.80 4.81 -5.89
N ILE A 447 1.97 6.08 -6.27
CA ILE A 447 0.89 7.09 -6.26
C ILE A 447 0.46 7.37 -7.69
N MET A 448 -0.81 7.09 -8.00
CA MET A 448 -1.43 7.58 -9.23
C MET A 448 -1.53 9.11 -9.18
N MET A 449 -0.79 9.77 -10.07
CA MET A 449 -0.84 11.22 -10.23
C MET A 449 -2.22 11.65 -10.76
N PRO A 450 -2.65 12.90 -10.53
CA PRO A 450 -3.98 13.36 -10.91
C PRO A 450 -4.30 13.11 -12.38
N LEU A 451 -5.41 12.42 -12.65
CA LEU A 451 -5.96 12.22 -13.98
C LEU A 451 -6.44 13.55 -14.55
N ARG A 452 -6.03 13.86 -15.78
CA ARG A 452 -6.41 15.09 -16.47
C ARG A 452 -6.99 14.77 -17.85
N PRO A 453 -8.02 15.52 -18.28
CA PRO A 453 -8.55 15.35 -19.62
C PRO A 453 -7.63 16.02 -20.65
N ASN A 454 -7.65 15.50 -21.87
CA ASN A 454 -7.08 16.15 -23.04
C ASN A 454 -7.96 17.35 -23.50
N SER A 455 -7.59 17.98 -24.60
CA SER A 455 -8.34 19.10 -25.19
C SER A 455 -9.79 18.77 -25.60
N GLN A 456 -10.11 17.47 -25.77
CA GLN A 456 -11.45 16.97 -26.08
C GLN A 456 -12.27 16.61 -24.83
N GLY A 457 -11.71 16.79 -23.63
CA GLY A 457 -12.36 16.42 -22.38
C GLY A 457 -12.22 14.94 -21.99
N LEU A 458 -11.44 14.15 -22.73
CA LEU A 458 -11.25 12.72 -22.49
C LEU A 458 -9.99 12.44 -21.67
N TYR A 459 -10.09 11.51 -20.72
CA TYR A 459 -8.96 11.05 -19.92
C TYR A 459 -8.35 9.84 -20.63
N LYS A 460 -7.10 9.99 -21.08
CA LYS A 460 -6.39 8.99 -21.91
C LYS A 460 -4.96 8.71 -21.44
N GLU A 461 -4.56 9.29 -20.32
CA GLU A 461 -3.21 9.20 -19.79
C GLU A 461 -3.26 9.07 -18.28
N ALA A 462 -2.42 8.21 -17.72
CA ALA A 462 -2.21 8.07 -16.29
C ALA A 462 -0.72 7.98 -16.01
N SER A 463 -0.27 8.66 -14.94
CA SER A 463 1.11 8.65 -14.48
C SER A 463 1.20 8.18 -13.04
N PHE A 464 2.30 7.52 -12.67
CA PHE A 464 2.48 6.87 -11.38
C PHE A 464 3.84 7.22 -10.78
N LEU A 465 3.85 7.97 -9.67
CA LEU A 465 5.06 8.25 -8.92
C LEU A 465 5.39 7.07 -8.01
N THR A 466 6.54 6.46 -8.22
CA THR A 466 7.09 5.41 -7.36
C THR A 466 8.36 5.94 -6.70
N ALA A 467 8.50 5.80 -5.38
CA ALA A 467 9.75 6.18 -4.69
C ALA A 467 10.08 5.28 -3.50
N GLY A 468 11.36 5.25 -3.14
CA GLY A 468 11.87 4.46 -2.03
C GLY A 468 12.10 2.99 -2.40
N GLY A 469 11.86 2.08 -1.46
CA GLY A 469 12.11 0.65 -1.62
C GLY A 469 13.55 0.28 -1.29
N VAL A 470 14.08 -0.77 -1.92
CA VAL A 470 15.47 -1.21 -1.70
C VAL A 470 16.29 -1.26 -2.98
N LEU A 471 17.60 -1.40 -2.81
CA LEU A 471 18.57 -1.56 -3.88
C LEU A 471 18.27 -2.81 -4.75
N PRO A 472 18.24 -2.72 -6.10
CA PRO A 472 18.45 -3.89 -6.94
C PRO A 472 19.82 -4.47 -6.69
N LEU A 473 19.89 -5.75 -6.31
CA LEU A 473 21.08 -6.53 -6.62
C LEU A 473 20.86 -7.10 -8.03
N VAL A 474 21.66 -6.63 -8.99
CA VAL A 474 21.59 -7.11 -10.38
C VAL A 474 22.05 -8.57 -10.42
N GLY A 475 21.06 -9.45 -10.43
CA GLY A 475 21.17 -10.88 -10.74
C GLY A 475 19.76 -11.36 -11.10
N LEU A 476 19.61 -12.07 -12.23
CA LEU A 476 18.32 -12.47 -12.82
C LEU A 476 17.40 -13.31 -11.90
N ALA A 477 17.84 -13.65 -10.69
CA ALA A 477 17.09 -14.40 -9.68
C ALA A 477 17.08 -13.73 -8.28
N SER A 478 17.56 -12.48 -8.16
CA SER A 478 17.70 -11.84 -6.84
C SER A 478 16.46 -11.00 -6.48
N PRO A 479 15.85 -11.21 -5.30
CA PRO A 479 14.76 -10.39 -4.77
C PRO A 479 15.29 -9.06 -4.20
N GLY A 480 16.15 -8.36 -4.94
CA GLY A 480 16.76 -7.11 -4.48
C GLY A 480 17.67 -7.30 -3.26
N GLY A 481 18.26 -6.22 -2.78
CA GLY A 481 19.07 -6.16 -1.56
C GLY A 481 18.21 -5.83 -0.34
N TYR A 482 18.85 -5.43 0.76
CA TYR A 482 18.19 -5.15 2.04
C TYR A 482 18.32 -3.68 2.49
N ILE A 483 19.00 -2.88 1.67
CA ILE A 483 19.33 -1.48 1.95
C ILE A 483 18.31 -0.60 1.24
N ALA A 484 17.71 0.34 1.98
CA ALA A 484 16.76 1.27 1.39
C ALA A 484 17.43 2.17 0.34
N VAL A 485 16.66 2.60 -0.66
CA VAL A 485 17.12 3.58 -1.67
C VAL A 485 16.30 4.86 -1.62
N GLY A 486 16.87 5.94 -2.16
CA GLY A 486 16.17 7.21 -2.38
C GLY A 486 15.60 7.35 -3.79
N SER A 487 15.73 6.34 -4.64
CA SER A 487 15.32 6.40 -6.04
C SER A 487 13.84 6.72 -6.18
N SER A 488 13.49 7.53 -7.19
CA SER A 488 12.11 7.81 -7.55
C SER A 488 11.95 7.91 -9.06
N ARG A 489 10.77 7.53 -9.56
CA ARG A 489 10.43 7.54 -10.98
C ARG A 489 8.96 7.85 -11.21
N ILE A 490 8.65 8.31 -12.42
CA ILE A 490 7.29 8.41 -12.94
C ILE A 490 7.14 7.46 -14.12
N ASP A 491 6.19 6.53 -14.01
CA ASP A 491 5.73 5.70 -15.12
C ASP A 491 4.46 6.32 -15.72
N THR A 492 4.37 6.45 -17.04
CA THR A 492 3.20 7.02 -17.73
C THR A 492 2.66 6.02 -18.75
N VAL A 493 1.35 5.76 -18.70
CA VAL A 493 0.62 4.89 -19.62
C VAL A 493 -0.40 5.72 -20.40
N LYS A 494 -0.40 5.62 -21.72
CA LYS A 494 -1.40 6.26 -22.58
C LYS A 494 -2.30 5.23 -23.24
N THR A 495 -3.57 5.58 -23.37
CA THR A 495 -4.62 4.70 -23.85
C THR A 495 -5.42 5.35 -24.98
N ASP A 496 -5.85 4.57 -25.96
CA ASP A 496 -6.84 5.01 -26.95
C ASP A 496 -7.88 3.91 -27.22
N GLY A 497 -9.14 4.21 -26.93
CA GLY A 497 -10.18 3.20 -26.85
C GLY A 497 -9.81 2.11 -25.84
N ASP A 498 -9.77 0.86 -26.29
CA ASP A 498 -9.37 -0.28 -25.47
C ASP A 498 -7.85 -0.51 -25.43
N ASN A 499 -7.08 0.16 -26.29
CA ASN A 499 -5.65 -0.14 -26.49
C ASN A 499 -4.74 0.66 -25.56
N ILE A 500 -3.63 0.05 -25.14
CA ILE A 500 -2.46 0.77 -24.64
C ILE A 500 -1.64 1.20 -25.85
N ILE A 501 -1.40 2.50 -26.00
CA ILE A 501 -0.71 3.07 -27.18
C ILE A 501 0.70 3.59 -26.85
N ASP A 502 1.01 3.78 -25.56
CA ASP A 502 2.31 4.26 -25.13
C ASP A 502 2.60 3.88 -23.66
N TYR A 503 3.86 3.62 -23.37
CA TYR A 503 4.41 3.46 -22.02
C TYR A 503 5.74 4.20 -21.92
N GLN A 504 5.91 5.02 -20.89
CA GLN A 504 7.14 5.77 -20.65
C GLN A 504 7.54 5.64 -19.18
N SER A 505 8.85 5.55 -18.91
CA SER A 505 9.40 5.55 -17.56
C SER A 505 10.50 6.58 -17.46
N GLU A 506 10.40 7.48 -16.48
CA GLU A 506 11.32 8.58 -16.25
C GLU A 506 11.80 8.60 -14.80
N VAL A 507 13.12 8.63 -14.59
CA VAL A 507 13.71 8.84 -13.26
C VAL A 507 13.56 10.31 -12.85
N THR A 508 13.17 10.55 -11.60
CA THR A 508 13.03 11.89 -11.01
C THR A 508 14.13 12.17 -9.96
N GLY A 509 14.13 13.33 -9.32
CA GLY A 509 15.08 13.60 -8.23
C GLY A 509 14.92 12.59 -7.09
N SER A 510 16.01 12.20 -6.44
CA SER A 510 15.94 11.24 -5.32
C SER A 510 15.36 11.86 -4.05
N LEU A 511 14.82 11.02 -3.18
CA LEU A 511 14.55 11.34 -1.78
C LEU A 511 15.84 11.79 -1.08
N ASN A 512 15.72 12.70 -0.12
CA ASN A 512 16.82 13.17 0.70
C ASN A 512 17.22 12.13 1.76
N GLU A 513 16.28 11.29 2.18
CA GLU A 513 16.52 10.14 3.05
C GLU A 513 16.12 8.85 2.33
N THR A 514 17.01 7.84 2.30
CA THR A 514 16.63 6.51 1.80
C THR A 514 15.51 5.94 2.64
N ARG A 515 14.51 5.35 1.97
CA ARG A 515 13.26 5.00 2.64
C ARG A 515 12.69 3.68 2.12
N TRP A 516 12.76 2.67 2.98
CA TRP A 516 11.99 1.45 2.90
C TRP A 516 10.66 1.66 3.62
N TYR A 517 9.55 1.24 3.00
CA TYR A 517 8.22 1.31 3.62
C TYR A 517 7.69 2.72 3.93
N GLY A 518 8.05 3.71 3.11
CA GLY A 518 7.46 5.05 3.22
C GLY A 518 6.03 5.08 2.71
N SER A 519 5.13 5.75 3.41
CA SER A 519 3.73 5.96 2.99
C SER A 519 3.60 7.26 2.20
N GLY A 520 3.33 7.14 0.90
CA GLY A 520 3.05 8.27 0.02
C GLY A 520 1.58 8.72 0.09
N VAL A 521 1.34 10.03 0.09
CA VAL A 521 0.00 10.62 0.05
C VAL A 521 -0.04 11.68 -1.05
N LEU A 522 -0.98 11.52 -1.99
CA LEU A 522 -1.28 12.57 -2.97
C LEU A 522 -2.07 13.69 -2.30
N MET A 523 -1.54 14.90 -2.37
CA MET A 523 -2.15 16.07 -1.78
C MET A 523 -3.06 16.79 -2.80
N PRO A 524 -4.10 17.54 -2.35
CA PRO A 524 -5.01 18.26 -3.24
C PRO A 524 -4.36 19.40 -4.05
N ASP A 525 -3.12 19.76 -3.75
CA ASP A 525 -2.32 20.72 -4.53
C ASP A 525 -1.43 20.04 -5.60
N ASP A 526 -1.71 18.76 -5.90
CA ASP A 526 -1.01 17.86 -6.84
C ASP A 526 0.38 17.38 -6.38
N SER A 527 0.89 17.86 -5.24
CA SER A 527 2.14 17.35 -4.67
C SER A 527 1.96 15.98 -4.02
N VAL A 528 3.04 15.22 -3.87
CA VAL A 528 3.04 13.97 -3.10
C VAL A 528 3.89 14.15 -1.87
N ILE A 529 3.42 13.76 -0.69
CA ILE A 529 4.23 13.76 0.53
C ILE A 529 4.46 12.33 0.98
N VAL A 530 5.70 11.98 1.29
CA VAL A 530 6.06 10.70 1.90
C VAL A 530 6.28 10.88 3.40
N PHE A 531 5.72 9.95 4.17
CA PHE A 531 5.82 9.84 5.62
C PHE A 531 6.44 8.48 6.00
N ASN A 532 6.93 8.36 7.24
CA ASN A 532 7.30 7.08 7.87
C ASN A 532 8.32 6.22 7.09
N GLY A 533 8.54 4.98 7.52
CA GLY A 533 9.49 4.05 6.90
C GLY A 533 10.85 4.05 7.59
N ALA A 534 11.82 3.33 7.02
CA ALA A 534 13.12 3.11 7.63
C ALA A 534 14.28 3.10 6.63
N ASP A 535 15.51 3.11 7.14
CA ASP A 535 16.73 3.08 6.34
C ASP A 535 17.07 1.72 5.73
N ARG A 536 16.37 0.66 6.13
CA ARG A 536 16.58 -0.72 5.68
C ARG A 536 15.31 -1.54 5.87
N ASP A 537 15.34 -2.72 5.30
CA ASP A 537 14.23 -3.67 5.40
C ASP A 537 14.12 -4.28 6.81
N GLY A 538 13.13 -3.82 7.56
CA GLY A 538 12.80 -4.30 8.91
C GLY A 538 12.01 -5.61 8.93
N VAL A 539 11.73 -6.21 7.78
CA VAL A 539 11.13 -7.55 7.73
C VAL A 539 12.23 -8.61 7.88
N VAL A 540 13.34 -8.51 7.15
CA VAL A 540 14.41 -9.53 7.21
C VAL A 540 15.18 -9.49 8.53
N ALA A 541 15.37 -8.30 9.07
CA ALA A 541 15.99 -8.10 10.36
C ALA A 541 15.14 -7.10 11.16
N PRO A 542 14.06 -7.57 11.80
CA PRO A 542 13.21 -6.70 12.59
C PRO A 542 13.91 -6.03 13.75
N GLY A 543 13.55 -4.78 14.01
CA GLY A 543 14.02 -4.00 15.16
C GLY A 543 15.45 -3.50 15.04
N ILE A 544 16.11 -3.65 13.88
CA ILE A 544 17.44 -3.07 13.62
C ILE A 544 17.39 -1.90 12.63
N GLU A 545 16.22 -1.62 12.06
CA GLU A 545 16.01 -0.54 11.11
C GLU A 545 15.80 0.83 11.79
N PHE A 546 16.41 1.87 11.24
CA PHE A 546 16.27 3.23 11.78
C PHE A 546 15.11 3.96 11.12
N PRO A 547 14.16 4.50 11.90
CA PRO A 547 12.97 5.18 11.39
C PRO A 547 13.31 6.50 10.68
N ARG A 548 12.63 6.80 9.58
CA ARG A 548 12.70 8.06 8.82
C ARG A 548 11.55 8.98 9.20
N LYS A 549 11.80 9.91 10.13
CA LYS A 549 10.77 10.81 10.69
C LYS A 549 10.55 12.10 9.89
N THR A 550 11.54 12.55 9.13
CA THR A 550 11.41 13.74 8.28
C THR A 550 10.42 13.43 7.16
N ALA A 551 9.32 14.16 7.04
CA ALA A 551 8.46 14.03 5.87
C ALA A 551 9.13 14.68 4.65
N GLU A 552 8.82 14.24 3.43
CA GLU A 552 9.37 14.85 2.21
C GLU A 552 8.28 15.07 1.16
N ARG A 553 8.29 16.23 0.52
CA ARG A 553 7.32 16.62 -0.52
C ARG A 553 7.95 16.58 -1.89
N PHE A 554 7.35 15.81 -2.79
CA PHE A 554 7.63 15.82 -4.22
C PHE A 554 6.80 16.88 -4.91
N ASP A 555 7.49 17.75 -5.65
CA ASP A 555 6.87 18.70 -6.55
C ASP A 555 6.88 18.14 -7.99
N PRO A 556 5.71 17.83 -8.59
CA PRO A 556 5.65 17.28 -9.94
C PRO A 556 6.13 18.24 -11.03
N ALA A 557 6.13 19.55 -10.80
CA ALA A 557 6.59 20.53 -11.79
C ALA A 557 8.12 20.54 -11.89
N THR A 558 8.80 20.49 -10.74
CA THR A 558 10.28 20.48 -10.69
C THR A 558 10.88 19.07 -10.64
N LYS A 559 10.06 18.05 -10.38
CA LYS A 559 10.43 16.64 -10.18
C LYS A 559 11.46 16.45 -9.07
N LYS A 560 11.36 17.23 -7.99
CA LYS A 560 12.31 17.24 -6.86
C LYS A 560 11.60 17.00 -5.53
N TRP A 561 12.33 16.41 -4.58
CA TRP A 561 11.92 16.22 -3.19
C TRP A 561 12.48 17.32 -2.29
N THR A 562 11.65 17.82 -1.38
CA THR A 562 12.02 18.80 -0.36
C THR A 562 11.68 18.26 1.02
N GLN A 563 12.60 18.40 1.99
CA GLN A 563 12.34 18.02 3.38
C GLN A 563 11.32 18.96 4.04
N MET A 564 10.35 18.36 4.73
CA MET A 564 9.23 19.01 5.40
C MET A 564 9.38 18.90 6.93
N ALA A 565 8.27 18.98 7.68
CA ALA A 565 8.29 18.81 9.13
C ALA A 565 8.75 17.39 9.55
N VAL A 566 9.22 17.28 10.79
CA VAL A 566 9.67 16.02 11.38
C VAL A 566 8.58 15.49 12.32
N ALA A 567 8.17 14.24 12.14
CA ALA A 567 7.19 13.59 13.01
C ALA A 567 7.73 13.38 14.43
N ASN A 568 6.85 13.35 15.43
CA ASN A 568 7.24 13.10 16.81
C ASN A 568 7.55 11.62 17.03
N LYS A 569 6.77 10.71 16.42
CA LYS A 569 6.88 9.27 16.63
C LYS A 569 7.65 8.55 15.50
N PRO A 570 8.52 7.58 15.84
CA PRO A 570 9.15 6.72 14.85
C PRO A 570 8.15 5.69 14.33
N ARG A 571 7.96 5.61 13.01
CA ARG A 571 7.06 4.62 12.38
C ARG A 571 7.76 3.92 11.23
N THR A 572 7.97 2.61 11.33
CA THR A 572 8.62 1.77 10.31
C THR A 572 7.60 0.91 9.56
N TYR A 573 7.65 -0.41 9.68
CA TYR A 573 6.69 -1.34 9.10
C TYR A 573 5.29 -1.21 9.77
N HIS A 574 4.24 -1.58 9.03
CA HIS A 574 2.83 -1.41 9.43
C HIS A 574 2.44 0.03 9.78
N ASN A 575 3.01 1.00 9.06
CA ASN A 575 2.61 2.39 9.17
C ASN A 575 1.50 2.74 8.17
N THR A 576 0.76 3.81 8.47
CA THR A 576 -0.27 4.37 7.61
C THR A 576 -0.15 5.89 7.52
N ALA A 577 -0.54 6.43 6.36
CA ALA A 577 -0.76 7.86 6.16
C ALA A 577 -1.90 8.05 5.16
N LEU A 578 -2.86 8.92 5.48
CA LEU A 578 -4.06 9.10 4.67
C LEU A 578 -4.51 10.58 4.64
N LEU A 579 -4.97 11.03 3.47
CA LEU A 579 -5.52 12.37 3.27
C LEU A 579 -6.87 12.55 3.97
N MET A 580 -6.99 13.61 4.77
CA MET A 580 -8.22 13.99 5.47
C MET A 580 -9.07 14.97 4.65
N GLN A 581 -10.36 15.06 4.97
CA GLN A 581 -11.32 15.97 4.29
C GLN A 581 -10.94 17.45 4.39
N ASP A 582 -10.21 17.88 5.42
CA ASP A 582 -9.74 19.25 5.54
C ASP A 582 -8.37 19.50 4.87
N GLY A 583 -7.87 18.53 4.10
CA GLY A 583 -6.60 18.60 3.39
C GLY A 583 -5.37 18.37 4.27
N ARG A 584 -5.51 18.00 5.54
CA ARG A 584 -4.39 17.51 6.38
C ARG A 584 -4.15 16.02 6.13
N VAL A 585 -3.12 15.46 6.74
CA VAL A 585 -2.81 14.03 6.66
C VAL A 585 -2.85 13.42 8.06
N LEU A 586 -3.65 12.37 8.22
CA LEU A 586 -3.63 11.53 9.42
C LEU A 586 -2.51 10.50 9.25
N VAL A 587 -1.53 10.54 10.14
CA VAL A 587 -0.38 9.64 10.15
C VAL A 587 -0.47 8.78 11.39
N GLY A 588 -0.40 7.47 11.22
CA GLY A 588 -0.55 6.52 12.32
C GLY A 588 0.12 5.20 11.99
N GLY A 589 -0.09 4.23 12.87
CA GLY A 589 0.41 2.88 12.68
C GLY A 589 1.92 2.77 12.86
N HIS A 590 2.34 1.87 13.72
CA HIS A 590 3.65 1.26 13.65
C HIS A 590 3.59 0.03 14.53
N ALA A 591 4.06 -1.09 13.98
CA ALA A 591 4.44 -2.24 14.77
C ALA A 591 5.81 -2.66 14.25
N PRO A 592 6.91 -2.43 14.99
CA PRO A 592 8.10 -3.20 14.72
C PRO A 592 7.73 -4.64 15.03
N ILE A 593 8.07 -5.52 14.11
CA ILE A 593 8.08 -6.94 14.41
C ILE A 593 9.14 -7.13 15.52
N SER A 594 8.83 -8.01 16.46
CA SER A 594 9.73 -8.46 17.53
C SER A 594 11.18 -8.65 17.02
N THR A 595 12.17 -8.09 17.72
CA THR A 595 13.55 -7.89 17.23
C THR A 595 14.20 -9.21 16.82
N LEU A 596 14.71 -9.31 15.58
CA LEU A 596 15.25 -10.56 15.02
C LEU A 596 14.29 -11.75 15.21
N TYR A 597 12.98 -11.47 15.19
CA TYR A 597 11.91 -12.42 15.49
C TYR A 597 11.91 -12.96 16.94
N LEU A 598 12.80 -12.47 17.81
CA LEU A 598 12.85 -12.75 19.24
C LEU A 598 11.98 -11.78 20.03
N LYS A 599 11.68 -12.09 21.29
CA LYS A 599 11.05 -11.16 22.24
C LYS A 599 11.67 -9.76 22.16
N ASN A 600 10.88 -8.72 22.43
CA ASN A 600 11.26 -7.31 22.39
C ASN A 600 12.57 -7.01 23.16
N ILE A 601 13.70 -7.09 22.46
CA ILE A 601 15.04 -6.75 22.96
C ILE A 601 15.41 -5.39 22.40
N ASN A 602 15.75 -4.45 23.29
CA ASN A 602 16.28 -3.15 22.89
C ASN A 602 17.79 -3.27 22.58
N LEU A 603 18.16 -3.03 21.32
CA LEU A 603 19.55 -3.09 20.84
C LEU A 603 20.22 -1.72 20.68
N ALA A 604 19.60 -0.65 21.21
CA ALA A 604 20.14 0.72 21.10
C ALA A 604 21.54 0.86 21.69
N ALA A 605 21.83 0.16 22.80
CA ALA A 605 23.16 0.15 23.42
C ALA A 605 24.26 -0.42 22.51
N PHE A 606 23.90 -1.19 21.49
CA PHE A 606 24.82 -1.79 20.53
C PHE A 606 24.92 -1.02 19.20
N GLY A 607 24.28 0.15 19.11
CA GLY A 607 24.29 0.98 17.89
C GLY A 607 23.25 0.58 16.83
N PHE A 608 22.26 -0.24 17.20
CA PHE A 608 21.10 -0.54 16.37
C PHE A 608 19.89 0.30 16.82
N ALA A 609 18.78 0.23 16.09
CA ALA A 609 17.57 0.94 16.49
C ALA A 609 17.00 0.40 17.81
N PRO A 610 16.41 1.25 18.66
CA PRO A 610 15.59 0.77 19.77
C PRO A 610 14.34 0.10 19.21
N ASN A 611 13.99 -1.07 19.74
CA ASN A 611 12.67 -1.65 19.53
C ASN A 611 11.75 -1.16 20.68
N ASP A 612 10.72 -0.41 20.32
CA ASP A 612 9.69 0.06 21.24
C ASP A 612 8.35 -0.65 20.99
N GLY A 613 8.31 -1.79 20.30
CA GLY A 613 7.06 -2.52 20.03
C GLY A 613 6.00 -1.64 19.33
N ARG A 614 4.73 -2.05 19.39
CA ARG A 614 3.61 -1.34 18.76
C ARG A 614 3.48 0.12 19.23
N ASP A 615 3.14 1.01 18.31
CA ASP A 615 2.74 2.39 18.57
C ASP A 615 1.27 2.59 18.12
N PRO A 616 0.32 2.65 19.08
CA PRO A 616 -1.08 2.89 18.78
C PRO A 616 -1.42 4.36 18.50
N SER A 617 -0.43 5.25 18.56
CA SER A 617 -0.65 6.69 18.42
C SER A 617 -0.71 7.18 16.99
N PHE A 618 -1.43 8.28 16.82
CA PHE A 618 -1.60 9.04 15.60
C PHE A 618 -1.04 10.45 15.77
N GLU A 619 -0.69 11.07 14.65
CA GLU A 619 -0.36 12.49 14.54
C GLU A 619 -1.05 13.06 13.30
N ILE A 620 -1.42 14.34 13.34
CA ILE A 620 -1.94 15.04 12.16
C ILE A 620 -0.86 15.95 11.60
N TYR A 621 -0.44 15.69 10.37
CA TYR A 621 0.41 16.59 9.62
C TYR A 621 -0.44 17.68 8.96
N THR A 622 -0.08 18.94 9.20
CA THR A 622 -0.74 20.14 8.66
C THR A 622 0.15 20.78 7.59
N PRO A 623 -0.16 20.62 6.29
CA PRO A 623 0.58 21.26 5.20
C PRO A 623 0.48 22.80 5.25
N PRO A 624 1.46 23.53 4.70
CA PRO A 624 1.46 25.00 4.70
C PRO A 624 0.19 25.65 4.14
N TYR A 625 -0.42 25.05 3.12
CA TYR A 625 -1.63 25.60 2.49
C TYR A 625 -2.85 25.64 3.42
N VAL A 626 -2.87 24.85 4.50
CA VAL A 626 -4.03 24.78 5.41
C VAL A 626 -4.22 26.10 6.16
N ASN A 627 -3.11 26.77 6.51
CA ASN A 627 -3.09 28.03 7.25
C ASN A 627 -3.07 29.27 6.33
N ASN A 628 -3.22 29.09 5.01
CA ASN A 628 -3.24 30.20 4.08
C ASN A 628 -4.59 30.95 4.20
N PRO A 629 -4.60 32.27 4.52
CA PRO A 629 -5.83 33.02 4.71
C PRO A 629 -6.66 33.16 3.41
N ASN A 630 -6.04 32.97 2.24
CA ASN A 630 -6.71 33.02 0.94
C ASN A 630 -7.28 31.66 0.50
N ARG A 631 -7.27 30.66 1.39
CA ARG A 631 -7.77 29.32 1.09
C ARG A 631 -9.23 29.38 0.67
N PRO A 632 -9.62 28.84 -0.52
CA PRO A 632 -11.02 28.88 -0.95
C PRO A 632 -11.94 28.18 0.04
N ASN A 633 -13.10 28.76 0.31
CA ASN A 633 -14.04 28.23 1.29
C ASN A 633 -15.24 27.57 0.60
N LEU A 634 -15.11 26.28 0.35
CA LEU A 634 -16.18 25.43 -0.18
C LEU A 634 -17.13 25.03 0.95
N ILE A 635 -18.42 25.36 0.80
CA ILE A 635 -19.42 25.13 1.85
C ILE A 635 -20.30 23.89 1.58
N GLY A 636 -20.46 23.48 0.31
CA GLY A 636 -21.32 22.35 -0.02
C GLY A 636 -21.66 22.22 -1.50
N PHE A 637 -22.64 21.36 -1.76
CA PHE A 637 -23.28 21.23 -3.07
C PHE A 637 -24.67 21.88 -3.04
N ALA A 638 -25.03 22.57 -4.12
CA ALA A 638 -26.39 23.03 -4.37
C ALA A 638 -27.22 21.86 -4.93
N GLY A 639 -28.30 21.48 -4.24
CA GLY A 639 -29.17 20.38 -4.65
C GLY A 639 -28.54 18.97 -4.53
N GLY A 640 -29.25 17.96 -5.04
CA GLY A 640 -28.89 16.53 -4.95
C GLY A 640 -29.75 15.78 -3.93
N ASN A 641 -30.09 14.53 -4.24
CA ASN A 641 -30.87 13.68 -3.33
C ASN A 641 -30.03 13.35 -2.10
N SER A 642 -30.56 13.67 -0.91
CA SER A 642 -30.02 13.17 0.35
C SER A 642 -30.63 11.81 0.62
N THR A 643 -29.85 10.74 0.56
CA THR A 643 -30.32 9.43 1.00
C THR A 643 -30.23 9.38 2.54
N PRO A 644 -31.33 9.17 3.28
CA PRO A 644 -31.23 8.88 4.71
C PRO A 644 -30.55 7.51 4.89
N ALA A 645 -29.49 7.42 5.68
CA ALA A 645 -29.21 6.15 6.33
C ALA A 645 -30.26 5.97 7.44
N GLY A 646 -30.71 4.74 7.70
CA GLY A 646 -31.41 4.43 8.94
C GLY A 646 -30.62 4.98 10.15
N ASN A 647 -31.34 5.35 11.21
CA ASN A 647 -30.79 5.88 12.48
C ASN A 647 -30.29 7.34 12.47
N GLY A 648 -30.81 8.19 11.58
CA GLY A 648 -30.69 9.66 11.73
C GLY A 648 -29.33 10.27 11.39
N LYS A 649 -28.49 9.58 10.60
CA LYS A 649 -27.24 10.12 10.05
C LYS A 649 -27.38 10.36 8.54
N THR A 650 -26.83 11.46 8.03
CA THR A 650 -26.87 11.80 6.61
C THR A 650 -25.83 10.98 5.85
N MET A 651 -26.23 10.13 4.89
CA MET A 651 -25.32 9.69 3.85
C MET A 651 -24.94 10.88 2.97
N LEU A 652 -23.76 10.83 2.37
CA LEU A 652 -23.34 11.87 1.42
C LEU A 652 -24.39 12.04 0.31
N ARG A 653 -24.45 13.24 -0.26
CA ARG A 653 -25.29 13.49 -1.45
C ARG A 653 -24.91 12.49 -2.55
N GLU A 654 -25.91 11.98 -3.25
CA GLU A 654 -25.68 11.09 -4.39
C GLU A 654 -25.66 11.89 -5.70
N PHE A 655 -24.65 11.61 -6.54
CA PHE A 655 -24.57 12.08 -7.92
C PHE A 655 -24.24 10.94 -8.88
N ARG A 656 -24.46 11.18 -10.18
CA ARG A 656 -24.19 10.23 -11.26
C ARG A 656 -23.05 10.67 -12.15
N LYS A 657 -22.37 9.72 -12.78
CA LYS A 657 -21.46 10.02 -13.90
C LYS A 657 -22.23 10.74 -15.01
N GLY A 658 -21.62 11.73 -15.66
CA GLY A 658 -22.28 12.59 -16.65
C GLY A 658 -23.26 13.63 -16.08
N GLN A 659 -23.55 13.62 -14.77
CA GLN A 659 -24.42 14.61 -14.15
C GLN A 659 -23.69 15.95 -13.94
N GLN A 660 -24.40 17.06 -14.18
CA GLN A 660 -23.93 18.38 -13.78
C GLN A 660 -24.10 18.58 -12.26
N VAL A 661 -23.04 19.05 -11.63
CA VAL A 661 -22.96 19.32 -10.20
C VAL A 661 -22.69 20.81 -9.98
N THR A 662 -23.33 21.37 -8.95
CA THR A 662 -23.11 22.76 -8.52
C THR A 662 -22.51 22.76 -7.13
N LEU A 663 -21.34 23.38 -6.99
CA LEU A 663 -20.69 23.66 -5.72
C LEU A 663 -21.04 25.07 -5.26
N GLU A 664 -21.20 25.25 -3.96
CA GLU A 664 -21.43 26.54 -3.32
C GLU A 664 -20.19 26.96 -2.54
N MET A 665 -19.72 28.18 -2.79
CA MET A 665 -18.61 28.81 -2.10
C MET A 665 -19.12 29.82 -1.08
N ALA A 666 -18.41 30.00 0.04
CA ALA A 666 -18.76 31.04 1.00
C ALA A 666 -18.55 32.45 0.42
N PRO A 667 -19.35 33.44 0.83
CA PRO A 667 -19.06 34.85 0.57
C PRO A 667 -17.62 35.21 0.97
N GLY A 668 -16.98 36.07 0.17
CA GLY A 668 -15.58 36.47 0.38
C GLY A 668 -14.54 35.54 -0.26
N THR A 669 -14.95 34.39 -0.82
CA THR A 669 -14.05 33.57 -1.66
C THR A 669 -13.66 34.33 -2.92
N ASP A 670 -12.37 34.36 -3.26
CA ASP A 670 -11.86 34.95 -4.51
C ASP A 670 -12.18 34.04 -5.71
N MET A 671 -13.36 34.25 -6.28
CA MET A 671 -13.89 33.44 -7.38
C MET A 671 -13.06 33.59 -8.67
N GLY A 672 -12.33 34.69 -8.84
CA GLY A 672 -11.50 34.93 -10.04
C GLY A 672 -10.28 34.01 -10.13
N LYS A 673 -9.82 33.49 -8.98
CA LYS A 673 -8.68 32.58 -8.88
C LYS A 673 -9.03 31.11 -9.02
N ILE A 674 -10.31 30.74 -9.06
CA ILE A 674 -10.70 29.33 -9.24
C ILE A 674 -10.13 28.82 -10.55
N ASP A 675 -9.37 27.72 -10.44
CA ASP A 675 -8.61 27.13 -11.54
C ASP A 675 -9.11 25.73 -11.86
N SER A 676 -9.51 24.96 -10.86
CA SER A 676 -9.97 23.59 -11.10
C SER A 676 -10.73 23.03 -9.92
N VAL A 677 -11.45 21.93 -10.16
CA VAL A 677 -12.01 21.06 -9.15
C VAL A 677 -11.24 19.74 -9.18
N SER A 678 -11.00 19.11 -8.03
CA SER A 678 -10.46 17.75 -7.96
C SER A 678 -11.40 16.85 -7.17
N LEU A 679 -11.71 15.69 -7.76
CA LEU A 679 -12.46 14.61 -7.14
C LEU A 679 -11.44 13.55 -6.68
N VAL A 680 -11.32 13.36 -5.38
CA VAL A 680 -10.38 12.42 -4.76
C VAL A 680 -11.19 11.26 -4.19
N ARG A 681 -10.99 10.04 -4.67
CA ARG A 681 -11.67 8.87 -4.11
C ARG A 681 -11.25 8.71 -2.64
N HIS A 682 -12.18 8.35 -1.77
CA HIS A 682 -11.84 8.07 -0.38
C HIS A 682 -10.78 6.97 -0.31
N THR A 683 -9.72 7.25 0.44
CA THR A 683 -8.52 6.40 0.54
C THR A 683 -8.75 5.26 1.51
N VAL A 684 -8.24 4.09 1.17
CA VAL A 684 -8.20 2.90 2.02
C VAL A 684 -6.79 2.33 1.90
N THR A 685 -6.04 2.28 3.01
CA THR A 685 -4.63 1.90 2.93
C THR A 685 -4.20 0.83 3.94
N THR A 686 -3.42 -0.12 3.43
CA THR A 686 -2.66 -1.11 4.19
C THR A 686 -1.36 -1.41 3.45
N HIS A 687 -0.23 -1.58 4.14
CA HIS A 687 1.01 -2.04 3.50
C HIS A 687 1.46 -1.24 2.25
N LEU A 688 1.22 0.09 2.31
CA LEU A 688 1.44 1.08 1.23
C LEU A 688 0.58 0.85 -0.03
N THR A 689 -0.42 -0.02 0.04
CA THR A 689 -1.39 -0.28 -1.02
C THR A 689 -2.63 0.55 -0.79
N ASP A 690 -3.08 1.23 -1.84
CA ASP A 690 -4.46 1.64 -2.06
C ASP A 690 -4.66 1.54 -3.58
N ALA A 691 -5.14 0.39 -4.06
CA ALA A 691 -5.28 0.16 -5.50
C ALA A 691 -6.38 1.01 -6.14
N ASP A 692 -7.28 1.54 -5.31
CA ASP A 692 -8.36 2.42 -5.70
C ASP A 692 -7.99 3.90 -5.67
N GLN A 693 -6.81 4.25 -5.15
CA GLN A 693 -6.31 5.61 -5.05
C GLN A 693 -6.50 6.33 -6.39
N ARG A 694 -7.26 7.42 -6.37
CA ARG A 694 -7.61 8.14 -7.58
C ARG A 694 -7.91 9.61 -7.31
N THR A 695 -7.32 10.47 -8.12
CA THR A 695 -7.68 11.90 -8.17
C THR A 695 -7.99 12.27 -9.61
N VAL A 696 -9.15 12.88 -9.82
CA VAL A 696 -9.65 13.31 -11.13
C VAL A 696 -9.79 14.83 -11.15
N VAL A 697 -9.14 15.47 -12.11
CA VAL A 697 -9.16 16.93 -12.24
C VAL A 697 -10.16 17.39 -13.28
N ILE A 698 -11.08 18.25 -12.87
CA ILE A 698 -11.89 19.07 -13.77
C ILE A 698 -11.20 20.42 -13.97
N PRO A 699 -10.64 20.70 -15.17
CA PRO A 699 -9.89 21.93 -15.44
C PRO A 699 -10.80 23.16 -15.61
N LYS A 700 -10.21 24.36 -15.50
CA LYS A 700 -10.89 25.66 -15.58
C LYS A 700 -11.85 25.80 -16.76
N ASN A 701 -11.43 25.33 -17.93
CA ASN A 701 -12.20 25.42 -19.17
C ASN A 701 -13.43 24.49 -19.20
N GLN A 702 -13.60 23.62 -18.20
CA GLN A 702 -14.78 22.80 -17.97
C GLN A 702 -15.60 23.26 -16.76
N LEU A 703 -15.24 24.39 -16.15
CA LEU A 703 -15.97 24.99 -15.05
C LEU A 703 -16.83 26.16 -15.55
N THR A 704 -18.03 26.28 -15.00
CA THR A 704 -18.82 27.52 -15.08
C THR A 704 -18.86 28.17 -13.70
N VAL A 705 -18.19 29.32 -13.57
CA VAL A 705 -18.17 30.10 -12.33
C VAL A 705 -19.15 31.26 -12.45
N THR A 706 -20.16 31.31 -11.58
CA THR A 706 -21.20 32.36 -11.59
C THR A 706 -21.60 32.70 -10.17
N GLY A 707 -21.51 33.98 -9.78
CA GLY A 707 -21.73 34.37 -8.38
C GLY A 707 -20.78 33.62 -7.45
N GLN A 708 -21.32 32.99 -6.39
CA GLN A 708 -20.56 32.09 -5.51
C GLN A 708 -20.69 30.60 -5.89
N SER A 709 -21.10 30.28 -7.12
CA SER A 709 -21.28 28.90 -7.57
C SER A 709 -20.20 28.47 -8.56
N VAL A 710 -19.71 27.24 -8.40
CA VAL A 710 -18.82 26.57 -9.36
C VAL A 710 -19.55 25.34 -9.90
N ARG A 711 -19.81 25.31 -11.20
CA ARG A 711 -20.52 24.21 -11.87
C ARG A 711 -19.59 23.41 -12.75
N PHE A 712 -19.76 22.09 -12.75
CA PHE A 712 -19.03 21.17 -13.63
C PHE A 712 -19.85 19.91 -13.90
N THR A 713 -19.45 19.13 -14.89
CA THR A 713 -20.04 17.81 -15.19
C THR A 713 -19.10 16.71 -14.70
N ILE A 714 -19.63 15.74 -13.93
CA ILE A 714 -18.85 14.56 -13.54
C ILE A 714 -18.46 13.78 -14.81
N PRO A 715 -17.20 13.37 -14.98
CA PRO A 715 -16.77 12.61 -16.15
C PRO A 715 -17.63 11.36 -16.39
N ASP A 716 -17.89 11.04 -17.65
CA ASP A 716 -18.77 9.91 -18.00
C ASP A 716 -18.01 8.57 -18.14
N GLN A 717 -16.68 8.62 -18.16
CA GLN A 717 -15.80 7.45 -18.18
C GLN A 717 -15.82 6.74 -16.82
N ALA A 718 -16.52 5.60 -16.74
CA ALA A 718 -16.65 4.81 -15.51
C ALA A 718 -15.30 4.41 -14.87
N ALA A 719 -14.28 4.12 -15.68
CA ALA A 719 -12.95 3.81 -15.19
C ALA A 719 -12.21 5.04 -14.62
N VAL A 720 -12.55 6.25 -15.04
CA VAL A 720 -11.99 7.50 -14.49
C VAL A 720 -12.66 7.85 -13.18
N VAL A 721 -13.94 7.55 -13.02
CA VAL A 721 -14.70 7.80 -11.80
C VAL A 721 -15.48 6.54 -11.38
N PRO A 722 -14.82 5.47 -10.90
CA PRO A 722 -15.51 4.29 -10.38
C PRO A 722 -16.52 4.65 -9.28
N GLN A 723 -17.56 3.85 -9.08
CA GLN A 723 -18.54 4.12 -8.03
C GLN A 723 -17.89 4.14 -6.63
N GLY A 724 -18.47 4.91 -5.71
CA GLY A 724 -17.97 5.07 -4.35
C GLY A 724 -17.96 6.52 -3.85
N ALA A 725 -17.34 6.75 -2.70
CA ALA A 725 -17.24 8.07 -2.08
C ALA A 725 -16.05 8.89 -2.64
N TYR A 726 -16.29 10.18 -2.89
CA TYR A 726 -15.28 11.12 -3.35
C TYR A 726 -15.28 12.39 -2.50
N MET A 727 -14.10 12.84 -2.09
CA MET A 727 -13.85 14.18 -1.61
C MET A 727 -13.74 15.14 -2.79
N THR A 728 -14.45 16.25 -2.76
CA THR A 728 -14.38 17.32 -3.77
C THR A 728 -13.65 18.52 -3.21
N PHE A 729 -12.53 18.90 -3.83
CA PHE A 729 -11.78 20.12 -3.50
C PHE A 729 -11.92 21.14 -4.64
N VAL A 730 -12.10 22.40 -4.29
CA VAL A 730 -11.98 23.54 -5.20
C VAL A 730 -10.58 24.11 -5.06
N ARG A 731 -9.87 24.32 -6.17
CA ARG A 731 -8.47 24.77 -6.18
C ARG A 731 -8.37 26.14 -6.82
N ALA A 732 -7.74 27.07 -6.10
CA ALA A 732 -7.44 28.40 -6.58
C ALA A 732 -5.96 28.52 -6.95
N LYS A 733 -5.69 29.07 -8.13
CA LYS A 733 -4.32 29.32 -8.58
C LYS A 733 -3.77 30.58 -7.93
N GLN A 734 -2.59 30.46 -7.33
CA GLN A 734 -1.87 31.56 -6.71
C GLN A 734 -0.97 32.28 -7.73
N ALA A 735 -0.45 33.46 -7.37
CA ALA A 735 0.38 34.27 -8.25
C ALA A 735 1.72 33.60 -8.62
N ASP A 736 2.25 32.75 -7.73
CA ASP A 736 3.46 31.93 -7.96
C ASP A 736 3.18 30.67 -8.79
N GLY A 737 1.93 30.46 -9.23
CA GLY A 737 1.50 29.30 -10.01
C GLY A 737 1.10 28.09 -9.17
N SER A 738 1.31 28.10 -7.85
CA SER A 738 0.88 27.02 -6.96
C SER A 738 -0.64 26.92 -6.86
N LEU A 739 -1.13 25.72 -6.51
CA LEU A 739 -2.55 25.47 -6.28
C LEU A 739 -2.86 25.52 -4.78
N LEU A 740 -3.88 26.29 -4.44
CA LEU A 740 -4.39 26.41 -3.08
C LEU A 740 -5.75 25.70 -2.98
N PRO A 741 -5.82 24.50 -2.37
CA PRO A 741 -7.05 23.73 -2.27
C PRO A 741 -7.94 24.18 -1.11
N SER A 742 -9.26 24.12 -1.29
CA SER A 742 -10.26 24.29 -0.24
C SER A 742 -10.18 23.17 0.81
N LYS A 743 -11.04 23.20 1.84
CA LYS A 743 -11.47 21.95 2.49
C LYS A 743 -12.42 21.21 1.56
N SER A 744 -12.50 19.89 1.65
CA SER A 744 -13.42 19.13 0.81
C SER A 744 -14.85 19.12 1.35
N VAL A 745 -15.76 18.77 0.45
CA VAL A 745 -17.06 18.19 0.76
C VAL A 745 -17.17 16.89 -0.01
N SER A 746 -17.75 15.85 0.60
CA SER A 746 -17.83 14.53 -0.03
C SER A 746 -19.20 14.24 -0.65
N PHE A 747 -19.21 13.39 -1.67
CA PHE A 747 -20.42 12.85 -2.30
C PHE A 747 -20.26 11.35 -2.59
N MET A 748 -21.38 10.63 -2.73
CA MET A 748 -21.41 9.28 -3.29
C MET A 748 -21.65 9.34 -4.79
N LEU A 749 -20.80 8.67 -5.57
CA LEU A 749 -20.96 8.53 -7.00
C LEU A 749 -21.59 7.18 -7.34
N LYS A 750 -22.63 7.21 -8.19
CA LYS A 750 -23.27 6.04 -8.79
C LYS A 750 -23.23 6.08 -10.32
N HIS A 751 -23.33 4.92 -10.97
CA HIS A 751 -23.37 4.83 -12.44
C HIS A 751 -24.77 4.57 -13.01
N GLY A 752 -25.66 3.91 -12.26
CA GLY A 752 -27.04 3.57 -12.66
C GLY A 752 -28.13 4.18 -11.76
N ASN A 753 -29.41 3.92 -12.07
CA ASN A 753 -30.57 4.53 -11.40
C ASN A 753 -30.96 3.98 -10.01
N GLY A 754 -30.14 3.11 -9.41
CA GLY A 754 -30.38 2.60 -8.05
C GLY A 754 -31.38 1.44 -7.96
N GLN A 755 -31.34 0.49 -8.91
CA GLN A 755 -32.11 -0.77 -8.83
C GLN A 755 -31.25 -2.02 -9.07
N GLU A 756 -29.93 -1.95 -8.84
CA GLU A 756 -29.06 -3.13 -8.91
C GLU A 756 -28.53 -3.48 -7.52
#